data_AF-A0A7X8QJK9-F1
#
_entry.id   AF-A0A7X8QJK9-F1
#
_cell.length_a   1.000
_cell.length_b   1.000
_cell.length_c   1.000
_cell.angle_alpha   90.00
_cell.angle_beta   90.00
_cell.angle_gamma   90.00
#
_symmetry.space_group_name_H-M   'P 1'
#
loop_
_entity.id
_entity.type
_entity.pdbx_description
1 polymer ?
#
loop_
_entity_poly.entity_id
_entity_poly.type
_entity_poly.pdbx_seq_one_letter_code
_entity_poly.pdbx_strand_id
1 'polypeptide(L)'
;NRSRLDDIYILLRQAEVMSSTYDVVVTNPPYLGSRSMGAQLSKFLQNNYPDSKYDLFAAFIEKGNSMVKANGFSCMVTMQSWMFLKRFETMRQTILGTKTIANLMHLENNVMGIAFGTAVTVMRNCHIPGYKGIYHTVKFSDISTGEPSEFPPRPEEIVALDGAQFTNIPGSPIAYWASEAVFDAFKKGILMSDLVEVRQGLATTNNNLFLRQWYEVDPKDIYFLATNPQEAEISRKKWFPYNKGGPRRQWYGNYDFVINWEEDGRDIRAYKKRPGGNKSSVPNYDYYFREALTWSLVSSAAFSIRFREAGSIHDVAGMSAFAKKEGVLRGQDGEILSPRQNLLYILGLMGTKISNYILQMINPTINMQAGDFVRFPVILANDPLPVIQLTEENIKLAKFDWSTSETSWQFKCHPLVAPFNFKKNYENIIGKSLPIESALKKIDMPEGALKSRSGFKNGQLQDSNSMGGSLRTAFIIYQAVTNHLFRRIQMNEEQLNKFFIQLYGLGDHLAYQILPSDVTVNYIVDSREHIPAELTGNPYVRTRSDVIKGYISYIVGCVFGRYSPPSCNLQNKNITFGDNIASDLEESASIAQPCVILMSDEAYVSDDLTERVIGWIRDIHGAEHLADNLDFIAQSLGKKTTSEETLRHYLVNNFYKDHVQMYRRRPIYWQFESGRQNGFKVLAYMLRWKSDTIGYVRVQLLHRMQRIYEDEIDRLEDIIDRKNGREQPRVAKRKHKLLKQLKEIQDYDIRLAHLALLDKTIDLDDGVRVNHRAVQIDREGKNMKILTDL
;
A
#
# COMPACT_ATOMS: atom_id res chain seq x y z
N ASN A 1 49.78 42.89 20.10
CA ASN A 1 49.38 43.01 21.52
C ASN A 1 48.05 43.71 21.74
N ARG A 2 47.69 44.82 21.07
CA ARG A 2 46.34 45.44 21.22
C ARG A 2 45.19 44.51 20.81
N SER A 3 45.26 43.82 19.67
CA SER A 3 44.16 42.94 19.22
C SER A 3 43.83 41.80 20.20
N ARG A 4 44.85 41.23 20.87
CA ARG A 4 44.65 40.16 21.87
C ARG A 4 44.00 40.67 23.16
N LEU A 5 44.21 41.93 23.53
CA LEU A 5 43.55 42.54 24.69
C LEU A 5 42.08 42.86 24.39
N ASP A 6 41.79 43.31 23.17
CA ASP A 6 40.41 43.50 22.70
C ASP A 6 39.65 42.17 22.66
N ASP A 7 40.29 41.09 22.19
CA ASP A 7 39.72 39.74 22.22
C ASP A 7 39.42 39.27 23.66
N ILE A 8 40.35 39.49 24.61
CA ILE A 8 40.15 39.13 26.03
C ILE A 8 39.00 39.96 26.63
N TYR A 9 38.91 41.24 26.31
CA TYR A 9 37.84 42.10 26.81
C TYR A 9 36.46 41.64 26.32
N ILE A 10 36.36 41.26 25.04
CA ILE A 10 35.14 40.68 24.46
C ILE A 10 34.78 39.37 25.16
N LEU A 11 35.76 38.49 25.39
CA LEU A 11 35.55 37.21 26.09
C LEU A 11 35.12 37.40 27.54
N LEU A 12 35.68 38.39 28.26
CA LEU A 12 35.29 38.71 29.63
C LEU A 12 33.86 39.22 29.70
N ARG A 13 33.48 40.17 28.82
CA ARG A 13 32.09 40.62 28.72
C ARG A 13 31.14 39.48 28.39
N GLN A 14 31.52 38.60 27.47
CA GLN A 14 30.72 37.43 27.14
C GLN A 14 30.58 36.50 28.35
N ALA A 15 31.66 36.24 29.09
CA ALA A 15 31.62 35.41 30.29
C ALA A 15 30.72 36.02 31.38
N GLU A 16 30.78 37.34 31.60
CA GLU A 16 29.92 38.06 32.54
C GLU A 16 28.44 37.94 32.13
N VAL A 17 28.12 38.16 30.86
CA VAL A 17 26.76 38.01 30.33
C VAL A 17 26.26 36.56 30.48
N MET A 18 27.11 35.57 30.19
CA MET A 18 26.73 34.14 30.20
C MET A 18 26.67 33.51 31.59
N SER A 19 27.27 34.16 32.60
CA SER A 19 27.29 33.71 34.01
C SER A 19 26.29 34.45 34.92
N SER A 20 25.73 35.58 34.45
CA SER A 20 24.75 36.36 35.20
C SER A 20 23.35 35.72 35.23
N THR A 21 22.50 36.22 36.14
CA THR A 21 21.07 35.91 36.18
C THR A 21 20.22 37.14 35.86
N TYR A 22 19.08 36.93 35.21
CA TYR A 22 18.24 37.95 34.61
C TYR A 22 16.79 37.81 35.05
N ASP A 23 16.04 38.90 35.04
CA ASP A 23 14.59 38.88 35.29
C ASP A 23 13.84 38.25 34.11
N VAL A 24 14.35 38.45 32.88
CA VAL A 24 13.81 37.88 31.65
C VAL A 24 14.94 37.38 30.76
N VAL A 25 14.81 36.16 30.23
CA VAL A 25 15.67 35.61 29.17
C VAL A 25 14.80 35.30 27.96
N VAL A 26 15.18 35.82 26.79
CA VAL A 26 14.47 35.57 25.52
C VAL A 26 15.47 35.10 24.48
N THR A 27 15.18 34.00 23.77
CA THR A 27 16.08 33.51 22.72
C THR A 27 15.39 32.64 21.67
N ASN A 28 15.95 32.61 20.46
CA ASN A 28 15.72 31.59 19.45
C ASN A 28 16.98 30.70 19.37
N PRO A 29 17.08 29.63 20.18
CA PRO A 29 18.29 28.83 20.28
C PRO A 29 18.60 28.07 18.97
N PRO A 30 19.88 27.71 18.74
CA PRO A 30 20.27 26.93 17.58
C PRO A 30 19.66 25.52 17.61
N TYR A 31 19.20 25.05 16.45
CA TYR A 31 18.62 23.72 16.29
C TYR A 31 19.68 22.77 15.74
N LEU A 32 20.02 21.74 16.52
CA LEU A 32 21.05 20.78 16.11
C LEU A 32 20.78 19.45 16.81
N GLY A 33 20.19 18.50 16.10
CA GLY A 33 19.92 17.17 16.63
C GLY A 33 21.20 16.37 16.88
N SER A 34 21.16 15.44 17.85
CA SER A 34 22.33 14.68 18.31
C SER A 34 23.12 13.93 17.24
N ARG A 35 22.47 13.55 16.12
CA ARG A 35 23.13 12.88 14.98
C ARG A 35 24.05 13.80 14.19
N SER A 36 23.84 15.11 14.27
CA SER A 36 24.61 16.14 13.57
C SER A 36 25.67 16.77 14.47
N MET A 37 25.71 16.41 15.76
CA MET A 37 26.69 16.93 16.71
C MET A 37 28.02 16.17 16.60
N GLY A 38 29.14 16.91 16.64
CA GLY A 38 30.46 16.32 16.80
C GLY A 38 30.66 15.69 18.18
N ALA A 39 31.60 14.75 18.30
CA ALA A 39 31.81 13.96 19.52
C ALA A 39 32.04 14.80 20.79
N GLN A 40 32.72 15.94 20.67
CA GLN A 40 32.99 16.85 21.79
C GLN A 40 31.70 17.48 22.33
N LEU A 41 30.86 18.05 21.45
CA LEU A 41 29.59 18.65 21.85
C LEU A 41 28.63 17.59 22.42
N SER A 42 28.54 16.42 21.77
CA SER A 42 27.72 15.31 22.26
C SER A 42 28.13 14.88 23.67
N LYS A 43 29.43 14.75 23.94
CA LYS A 43 29.94 14.41 25.27
C LYS A 43 29.68 15.53 26.29
N PHE A 44 29.83 16.80 25.89
CA PHE A 44 29.53 17.93 26.75
C PHE A 44 28.06 17.94 27.17
N LEU A 45 27.12 17.80 26.23
CA LEU A 45 25.69 17.76 26.54
C LEU A 45 25.32 16.52 27.37
N GLN A 46 25.90 15.35 27.07
CA GLN A 46 25.66 14.15 27.86
C GLN A 46 26.06 14.31 29.33
N ASN A 47 27.15 15.05 29.61
CA ASN A 47 27.65 15.26 30.96
C ASN A 47 26.93 16.38 31.71
N ASN A 48 26.52 17.45 31.02
CA ASN A 48 26.01 18.68 31.67
C ASN A 48 24.50 18.86 31.54
N TYR A 49 23.87 18.24 30.54
CA TYR A 49 22.45 18.38 30.21
C TYR A 49 21.83 17.01 29.87
N PRO A 50 21.89 16.02 30.79
CA PRO A 50 21.57 14.62 30.49
C PRO A 50 20.13 14.39 30.01
N ASP A 51 19.20 15.27 30.39
CA ASP A 51 17.76 15.19 30.10
C ASP A 51 17.37 15.87 28.77
N SER A 52 18.20 16.79 28.28
CA SER A 52 17.98 17.53 27.03
C SER A 52 19.04 17.30 25.96
N LYS A 53 20.05 16.47 26.20
CA LYS A 53 21.19 16.14 25.30
C LYS A 53 20.86 15.74 23.86
N TYR A 54 19.59 15.47 23.56
CA TYR A 54 19.16 14.96 22.26
C TYR A 54 19.08 16.04 21.17
N ASP A 55 18.95 17.30 21.56
CA ASP A 55 18.99 18.44 20.66
C ASP A 55 19.58 19.66 21.38
N LEU A 56 20.32 20.49 20.66
CA LEU A 56 20.92 21.69 21.23
C LEU A 56 19.85 22.67 21.72
N PHE A 57 18.72 22.83 21.01
CA PHE A 57 17.68 23.76 21.46
C PHE A 57 17.14 23.38 22.85
N ALA A 58 17.08 22.08 23.15
CA ALA A 58 16.55 21.58 24.41
C ALA A 58 17.52 21.88 25.57
N ALA A 59 18.83 21.75 25.34
CA ALA A 59 19.83 22.16 26.31
C ALA A 59 19.78 23.67 26.60
N PHE A 60 19.42 24.48 25.59
CA PHE A 60 19.19 25.90 25.77
C PHE A 60 17.94 26.20 26.60
N ILE A 61 16.88 25.38 26.56
CA ILE A 61 15.72 25.51 27.47
C ILE A 61 16.19 25.41 28.92
N GLU A 62 16.96 24.37 29.26
CA GLU A 62 17.51 24.20 30.60
C GLU A 62 18.44 25.35 30.99
N LYS A 63 19.39 25.71 30.10
CA LYS A 63 20.34 26.79 30.37
C LYS A 63 19.65 28.14 30.55
N GLY A 64 18.72 28.52 29.69
CA GLY A 64 18.01 29.79 29.83
C GLY A 64 17.17 29.83 31.11
N ASN A 65 16.51 28.74 31.49
CA ASN A 65 15.82 28.65 32.78
C ASN A 65 16.77 28.83 33.97
N SER A 66 18.01 28.30 33.90
CA SER A 66 19.04 28.53 34.94
C SER A 66 19.57 29.97 35.00
N MET A 67 19.44 30.73 33.90
CA MET A 67 19.85 32.13 33.82
C MET A 67 18.75 33.09 34.30
N VAL A 68 17.57 32.60 34.65
CA VAL A 68 16.44 33.42 35.11
C VAL A 68 16.40 33.43 36.63
N LYS A 69 16.14 34.60 37.24
CA LYS A 69 15.92 34.72 38.70
C LYS A 69 14.63 33.99 39.11
N ALA A 70 14.47 33.67 40.40
CA ALA A 70 13.21 33.12 40.89
C ALA A 70 12.03 34.05 40.53
N ASN A 71 10.91 33.48 40.10
CA ASN A 71 9.73 34.21 39.58
C ASN A 71 9.90 35.00 38.27
N GLY A 72 11.11 35.09 37.71
CA GLY A 72 11.35 35.69 36.40
C GLY A 72 10.83 34.83 35.23
N PHE A 73 11.05 35.28 33.99
CA PHE A 73 10.50 34.64 32.79
C PHE A 73 11.57 34.19 31.79
N SER A 74 11.38 33.01 31.22
CA SER A 74 12.14 32.49 30.08
C SER A 74 11.21 32.36 28.88
N CYS A 75 11.54 32.96 27.74
CA CYS A 75 10.78 32.84 26.51
C CYS A 75 11.68 32.26 25.41
N MET A 76 11.29 31.12 24.83
CA MET A 76 12.08 30.48 23.78
C MET A 76 11.25 30.02 22.59
N VAL A 77 11.81 30.22 21.40
CA VAL A 77 11.32 29.67 20.14
C VAL A 77 12.06 28.35 19.87
N THR A 78 11.37 27.21 19.92
CA THR A 78 12.02 25.88 19.86
C THR A 78 11.28 24.92 18.95
N MET A 79 11.91 23.82 18.51
CA MET A 79 11.17 22.78 17.81
C MET A 79 10.12 22.14 18.73
N GLN A 80 8.91 21.87 18.23
CA GLN A 80 7.82 21.25 19.00
C GLN A 80 8.15 19.84 19.56
N SER A 81 9.23 19.22 19.10
CA SER A 81 9.55 17.82 19.40
C SER A 81 9.70 17.52 20.89
N TRP A 82 10.12 18.51 21.69
CA TRP A 82 10.22 18.38 23.15
C TRP A 82 8.87 18.26 23.84
N MET A 83 7.78 18.73 23.23
CA MET A 83 6.44 18.63 23.79
C MET A 83 5.92 17.18 23.83
N PHE A 84 6.43 16.30 22.96
CA PHE A 84 5.82 14.97 22.74
C PHE A 84 6.80 13.81 22.87
N LEU A 85 8.00 13.92 22.29
CA LEU A 85 8.85 12.75 22.10
C LEU A 85 9.33 12.16 23.44
N LYS A 86 9.31 10.83 23.56
CA LYS A 86 9.77 10.06 24.74
C LYS A 86 11.15 10.49 25.24
N ARG A 87 12.06 10.83 24.33
CA ARG A 87 13.43 11.24 24.68
C ARG A 87 13.52 12.52 25.53
N PHE A 88 12.49 13.37 25.51
CA PHE A 88 12.42 14.62 26.28
C PHE A 88 11.50 14.49 27.51
N GLU A 89 11.08 13.29 27.87
CA GLU A 89 10.14 13.06 28.97
C GLU A 89 10.67 13.54 30.33
N THR A 90 11.90 13.18 30.69
CA THR A 90 12.49 13.63 31.95
C THR A 90 12.58 15.15 32.01
N MET A 91 13.00 15.79 30.91
CA MET A 91 13.02 17.25 30.81
C MET A 91 11.62 17.86 31.01
N ARG A 92 10.58 17.31 30.38
CA ARG A 92 9.19 17.75 30.58
C ARG A 92 8.74 17.61 32.02
N GLN A 93 9.01 16.46 32.66
CA GLN A 93 8.65 16.23 34.06
C GLN A 93 9.34 17.24 34.99
N THR A 94 10.63 17.51 34.77
CA THR A 94 11.38 18.53 35.51
C THR A 94 10.79 19.93 35.29
N ILE A 95 10.43 20.29 34.06
CA ILE A 95 9.79 21.58 33.75
C ILE A 95 8.45 21.68 34.49
N LEU A 96 7.58 20.68 34.38
CA LEU A 96 6.24 20.71 34.99
C LEU A 96 6.30 20.72 36.53
N GLY A 97 7.30 20.07 37.13
CA GLY A 97 7.47 20.03 38.59
C GLY A 97 8.19 21.25 39.19
N THR A 98 8.93 22.04 38.41
CA THR A 98 9.78 23.12 38.94
C THR A 98 9.51 24.50 38.34
N LYS A 99 8.76 24.57 37.24
CA LYS A 99 8.42 25.79 36.48
C LYS A 99 6.91 25.85 36.26
N THR A 100 6.45 27.00 35.77
CA THR A 100 5.07 27.21 35.34
C THR A 100 5.09 27.64 33.88
N ILE A 101 4.42 26.90 33.00
CA ILE A 101 4.23 27.34 31.61
C ILE A 101 3.15 28.41 31.63
N ALA A 102 3.54 29.67 31.46
CA ALA A 102 2.62 30.80 31.48
C ALA A 102 1.90 30.95 30.15
N ASN A 103 2.62 30.78 29.04
CA ASN A 103 2.07 30.82 27.69
C ASN A 103 2.80 29.81 26.79
N LEU A 104 2.09 29.16 25.88
CA LEU A 104 2.66 28.38 24.80
C LEU A 104 1.89 28.65 23.50
N MET A 105 2.58 29.24 22.53
CA MET A 105 2.13 29.38 21.16
C MET A 105 2.74 28.26 20.32
N HIS A 106 1.89 27.37 19.82
CA HIS A 106 2.28 26.22 19.01
C HIS A 106 2.08 26.53 17.53
N LEU A 107 3.18 26.61 16.77
CA LEU A 107 3.17 26.84 15.34
C LEU A 107 3.26 25.51 14.59
N GLU A 108 2.29 25.19 13.73
CA GLU A 108 2.31 23.97 12.92
C GLU A 108 3.49 23.93 11.93
N ASN A 109 3.70 22.77 11.31
CA ASN A 109 4.67 22.63 10.23
C ASN A 109 4.41 23.67 9.12
N ASN A 110 5.48 24.22 8.55
CA ASN A 110 5.45 25.22 7.48
C ASN A 110 4.95 26.62 7.85
N VAL A 111 4.44 26.85 9.06
CA VAL A 111 4.02 28.19 9.50
C VAL A 111 5.17 29.21 9.42
N MET A 112 6.38 28.79 9.80
CA MET A 112 7.59 29.61 9.67
C MET A 112 8.39 29.33 8.38
N GLY A 113 7.78 28.73 7.36
CA GLY A 113 8.47 28.33 6.12
C GLY A 113 9.45 27.15 6.30
N ILE A 114 9.40 26.46 7.44
CA ILE A 114 10.25 25.31 7.77
C ILE A 114 9.41 24.05 7.92
N ALA A 115 9.95 22.90 7.50
CA ALA A 115 9.21 21.64 7.39
C ALA A 115 8.89 20.94 8.73
N PHE A 116 8.99 21.64 9.86
CA PHE A 116 8.70 21.13 11.20
C PHE A 116 8.02 22.20 12.07
N GLY A 117 7.19 21.77 13.01
CA GLY A 117 6.48 22.66 13.92
C GLY A 117 7.38 23.24 15.01
N THR A 118 6.99 24.40 15.50
CA THR A 118 7.73 25.22 16.46
C THR A 118 6.85 25.52 17.67
N ALA A 119 7.44 25.67 18.85
CA ALA A 119 6.77 26.08 20.06
C ALA A 119 7.47 27.32 20.62
N VAL A 120 6.72 28.41 20.77
CA VAL A 120 7.14 29.60 21.51
C VAL A 120 6.60 29.47 22.92
N THR A 121 7.48 29.25 23.88
CA THR A 121 7.07 28.92 25.26
C THR A 121 7.59 29.96 26.23
N VAL A 122 6.69 30.52 27.02
CA VAL A 122 6.98 31.42 28.14
C VAL A 122 6.85 30.63 29.43
N MET A 123 7.96 30.45 30.14
CA MET A 123 8.02 29.77 31.43
C MET A 123 8.34 30.77 32.54
N ARG A 124 7.58 30.73 33.63
CA ARG A 124 7.93 31.40 34.88
C ARG A 124 8.85 30.49 35.67
N ASN A 125 9.94 31.04 36.21
CA ASN A 125 10.97 30.27 36.92
C ASN A 125 10.58 29.96 38.38
N CYS A 126 9.38 29.42 38.56
CA CYS A 126 8.84 28.85 39.78
C CYS A 126 7.64 27.97 39.41
N HIS A 127 7.33 26.97 40.24
CA HIS A 127 6.10 26.21 40.12
C HIS A 127 4.98 26.89 40.91
N ILE A 128 3.84 27.13 40.27
CA ILE A 128 2.64 27.71 40.89
C ILE A 128 1.51 26.69 40.74
N PRO A 129 1.16 25.96 41.82
CA PRO A 129 0.08 24.98 41.78
C PRO A 129 -1.25 25.61 41.35
N GLY A 130 -1.99 24.94 40.47
CA GLY A 130 -3.30 25.41 39.99
C GLY A 130 -3.22 26.57 38.98
N TYR A 131 -2.04 27.03 38.60
CA TYR A 131 -1.90 28.09 37.61
C TYR A 131 -2.36 27.61 36.23
N LYS A 132 -3.33 28.31 35.65
CA LYS A 132 -3.82 28.04 34.30
C LYS A 132 -2.98 28.78 33.27
N GLY A 133 -2.06 28.05 32.65
CA GLY A 133 -1.31 28.52 31.48
C GLY A 133 -2.21 28.75 30.28
N ILE A 134 -1.79 29.64 29.38
CA ILE A 134 -2.51 29.96 28.15
C ILE A 134 -1.84 29.23 26.97
N TYR A 135 -2.61 28.43 26.25
CA TYR A 135 -2.13 27.63 25.11
C TYR A 135 -2.95 27.92 23.87
N HIS A 136 -2.30 27.99 22.70
CA HIS A 136 -2.99 28.15 21.42
C HIS A 136 -2.14 27.63 20.26
N THR A 137 -2.78 27.33 19.14
CA THR A 137 -2.13 26.90 17.90
C THR A 137 -2.25 27.98 16.83
N VAL A 138 -1.20 28.17 16.02
CA VAL A 138 -1.28 28.84 14.72
C VAL A 138 -1.10 27.78 13.64
N LYS A 139 -2.11 27.62 12.77
CA LYS A 139 -2.09 26.63 11.70
C LYS A 139 -1.50 27.22 10.44
N PHE A 140 -1.01 26.35 9.55
CA PHE A 140 -0.52 26.80 8.25
C PHE A 140 -1.63 27.45 7.41
N SER A 141 -2.88 27.01 7.56
CA SER A 141 -4.05 27.62 6.91
C SER A 141 -4.30 29.06 7.32
N ASP A 142 -3.77 29.48 8.47
CA ASP A 142 -4.04 30.80 9.03
C ASP A 142 -3.07 31.84 8.45
N ILE A 143 -2.09 31.40 7.65
CA ILE A 143 -1.04 32.22 7.04
C ILE A 143 -1.46 32.70 5.64
N SER A 144 -1.47 34.01 5.43
CA SER A 144 -1.83 34.63 4.13
C SER A 144 -0.61 35.22 3.42
N THR A 145 0.13 36.12 4.07
CA THR A 145 1.27 36.87 3.51
C THR A 145 2.57 36.64 4.28
N GLY A 146 2.73 35.45 4.86
CA GLY A 146 3.85 35.12 5.76
C GLY A 146 3.61 35.51 7.23
N GLU A 147 2.45 36.10 7.51
CA GLU A 147 1.97 36.41 8.87
C GLU A 147 0.60 35.74 9.08
N PRO A 148 0.24 35.42 10.35
CA PRO A 148 -1.12 35.01 10.69
C PRO A 148 -2.11 36.09 10.30
N SER A 149 -3.25 35.67 9.73
CA SER A 149 -4.35 36.57 9.38
C SER A 149 -4.96 37.28 10.59
N GLU A 150 -4.82 36.71 11.79
CA GLU A 150 -5.26 37.28 13.07
C GLU A 150 -4.23 36.95 14.18
N PHE A 151 -3.82 37.95 14.97
CA PHE A 151 -2.92 37.78 16.11
C PHE A 151 -3.07 38.96 17.12
N PRO A 152 -3.24 38.71 18.44
CA PRO A 152 -3.34 37.42 19.12
C PRO A 152 -4.59 36.61 18.69
N PRO A 153 -4.61 35.29 18.92
CA PRO A 153 -5.75 34.45 18.55
C PRO A 153 -7.02 34.86 19.27
N ARG A 154 -8.17 34.45 18.73
CA ARG A 154 -9.48 34.77 19.32
C ARG A 154 -9.65 34.05 20.67
N PRO A 155 -10.43 34.60 21.62
CA PRO A 155 -10.64 33.98 22.93
C PRO A 155 -11.09 32.50 22.86
N GLU A 156 -11.88 32.12 21.86
CA GLU A 156 -12.34 30.76 21.61
C GLU A 156 -11.24 29.78 21.14
N GLU A 157 -10.12 30.29 20.65
CA GLU A 157 -8.94 29.52 20.21
C GLU A 157 -7.90 29.35 21.34
N ILE A 158 -8.15 29.99 22.49
CA ILE A 158 -7.29 29.96 23.66
C ILE A 158 -7.76 28.86 24.61
N VAL A 159 -6.83 27.98 24.98
CA VAL A 159 -7.04 26.99 26.04
C VAL A 159 -6.33 27.45 27.32
N ALA A 160 -7.09 27.53 28.42
CA ALA A 160 -6.55 27.81 29.75
C ALA A 160 -6.48 26.53 30.58
N LEU A 161 -5.28 25.99 30.80
CA LEU A 161 -5.08 24.67 31.40
C LEU A 161 -4.04 24.70 32.52
N ASP A 162 -4.27 23.92 33.58
CA ASP A 162 -3.23 23.65 34.58
C ASP A 162 -2.20 22.68 33.99
N GLY A 163 -0.92 23.06 34.00
CA GLY A 163 0.18 22.22 33.51
C GLY A 163 0.30 20.88 34.23
N ALA A 164 -0.19 20.76 35.47
CA ALA A 164 -0.27 19.49 36.19
C ALA A 164 -1.16 18.46 35.47
N GLN A 165 -2.10 18.87 34.62
CA GLN A 165 -2.93 17.92 33.88
C GLN A 165 -2.14 17.09 32.86
N PHE A 166 -1.03 17.61 32.34
CA PHE A 166 -0.19 16.86 31.39
C PHE A 166 0.42 15.60 32.00
N THR A 167 0.60 15.55 33.33
CA THR A 167 1.13 14.35 33.99
C THR A 167 0.15 13.18 34.01
N ASN A 168 -1.14 13.42 33.71
CA ASN A 168 -2.15 12.37 33.59
C ASN A 168 -1.99 11.52 32.32
N ILE A 169 -1.21 11.99 31.34
CA ILE A 169 -0.91 11.22 30.12
C ILE A 169 0.49 10.60 30.27
N PRO A 170 0.64 9.28 30.08
CA PRO A 170 1.94 8.61 30.14
C PRO A 170 2.98 9.26 29.21
N GLY A 171 4.11 9.65 29.79
CA GLY A 171 5.18 10.39 29.14
C GLY A 171 5.05 11.91 29.20
N SER A 172 4.00 12.41 29.86
CA SER A 172 3.72 13.82 30.11
C SER A 172 3.82 14.72 28.88
N PRO A 173 3.21 14.35 27.73
CA PRO A 173 3.19 15.23 26.57
C PRO A 173 2.43 16.54 26.89
N ILE A 174 2.88 17.65 26.31
CA ILE A 174 2.23 18.97 26.44
C ILE A 174 1.05 19.05 25.45
N ALA A 175 0.08 18.14 25.62
CA ALA A 175 -1.10 18.01 24.77
C ALA A 175 -2.26 18.87 25.32
N TYR A 176 -2.13 20.19 25.19
CA TYR A 176 -3.10 21.16 25.76
C TYR A 176 -4.51 21.07 25.16
N TRP A 177 -4.67 20.40 24.02
CA TRP A 177 -5.97 20.13 23.40
C TRP A 177 -6.63 18.82 23.88
N ALA A 178 -6.03 18.12 24.85
CA ALA A 178 -6.65 16.96 25.47
C ALA A 178 -7.87 17.38 26.30
N SER A 179 -9.02 16.78 26.03
CA SER A 179 -10.24 17.04 26.79
C SER A 179 -10.24 16.33 28.15
N GLU A 180 -11.14 16.74 29.05
CA GLU A 180 -11.37 16.04 30.32
C GLU A 180 -11.66 14.56 30.12
N ALA A 181 -12.44 14.22 29.08
CA ALA A 181 -12.76 12.85 28.72
C ALA A 181 -11.52 12.02 28.34
N VAL A 182 -10.52 12.63 27.68
CA VAL A 182 -9.23 11.96 27.40
C VAL A 182 -8.46 11.72 28.70
N PHE A 183 -8.35 12.71 29.58
CA PHE A 183 -7.68 12.52 30.86
C PHE A 183 -8.35 11.43 31.70
N ASP A 184 -9.67 11.39 31.69
CA ASP A 184 -10.47 10.35 32.34
C ASP A 184 -10.24 8.97 31.71
N ALA A 185 -10.09 8.88 30.39
CA ALA A 185 -9.75 7.64 29.72
C ALA A 185 -8.39 7.08 30.19
N PHE A 186 -7.38 7.94 30.40
CA PHE A 186 -6.09 7.52 30.96
C PHE A 186 -6.16 7.11 32.44
N LYS A 187 -7.08 7.69 33.22
CA LYS A 187 -7.28 7.32 34.63
C LYS A 187 -8.06 6.02 34.81
N LYS A 188 -9.10 5.82 34.00
CA LYS A 188 -10.07 4.71 34.12
C LYS A 188 -9.73 3.53 33.23
N GLY A 189 -9.10 3.78 32.09
CA GLY A 189 -8.77 2.77 31.09
C GLY A 189 -7.56 1.92 31.48
N ILE A 190 -7.48 0.75 30.88
CA ILE A 190 -6.34 -0.17 30.98
C ILE A 190 -5.32 0.23 29.90
N LEU A 191 -4.03 0.24 30.21
CA LEU A 191 -3.02 0.54 29.20
C LEU A 191 -2.91 -0.60 28.19
N MET A 192 -2.71 -0.26 26.92
CA MET A 192 -2.54 -1.24 25.83
C MET A 192 -1.41 -2.24 26.12
N SER A 193 -0.35 -1.86 26.85
CA SER A 193 0.71 -2.76 27.34
C SER A 193 0.20 -3.95 28.16
N ASP A 194 -0.95 -3.80 28.82
CA ASP A 194 -1.52 -4.81 29.68
C ASP A 194 -2.36 -5.82 28.88
N LEU A 195 -2.79 -5.46 27.68
CA LEU A 195 -3.64 -6.29 26.82
C LEU A 195 -2.87 -7.05 25.73
N VAL A 196 -1.80 -6.44 25.19
CA VAL A 196 -1.04 -7.00 24.06
C VAL A 196 0.46 -6.90 24.26
N GLU A 197 1.19 -7.78 23.58
CA GLU A 197 2.64 -7.70 23.46
C GLU A 197 3.02 -7.08 22.13
N VAL A 198 3.55 -5.86 22.16
CA VAL A 198 4.03 -5.20 20.94
C VAL A 198 5.49 -5.57 20.70
N ARG A 199 5.79 -6.08 19.51
CA ARG A 199 7.13 -6.56 19.15
C ARG A 199 7.58 -5.95 17.82
N GLN A 200 8.84 -5.55 17.79
CA GLN A 200 9.50 -5.17 16.53
C GLN A 200 9.84 -6.44 15.74
N GLY A 201 9.75 -6.33 14.42
CA GLY A 201 10.05 -7.41 13.49
C GLY A 201 11.51 -7.49 13.05
N LEU A 202 11.73 -8.34 12.07
CA LEU A 202 13.01 -8.62 11.44
C LEU A 202 13.56 -7.38 10.72
N ALA A 203 14.87 -7.17 10.81
CA ALA A 203 15.61 -6.21 9.99
C ALA A 203 16.56 -6.95 9.04
N THR A 204 16.20 -7.04 7.75
CA THR A 204 16.99 -7.75 6.73
C THR A 204 18.33 -7.07 6.44
N THR A 205 18.43 -5.76 6.66
CA THR A 205 19.55 -4.87 6.26
C THR A 205 19.91 -4.83 4.76
N ASN A 206 19.35 -5.74 3.96
CA ASN A 206 19.43 -5.76 2.50
C ASN A 206 18.13 -6.35 1.89
N ASN A 207 17.15 -5.48 1.66
CA ASN A 207 15.87 -5.88 1.06
C ASN A 207 16.02 -6.48 -0.35
N ASN A 208 17.00 -6.03 -1.14
CA ASN A 208 17.19 -6.53 -2.50
C ASN A 208 17.66 -7.98 -2.54
N LEU A 209 18.38 -8.42 -1.51
CA LEU A 209 18.86 -9.80 -1.41
C LEU A 209 17.77 -10.73 -0.88
N PHE A 210 17.05 -10.31 0.16
CA PHE A 210 16.21 -11.22 0.95
C PHE A 210 14.71 -11.10 0.72
N LEU A 211 14.23 -10.07 0.01
CA LEU A 211 12.80 -9.86 -0.22
C LEU A 211 12.44 -9.93 -1.70
N ARG A 212 11.28 -10.49 -1.97
CA ARG A 212 10.65 -10.54 -3.30
C ARG A 212 9.18 -10.20 -3.16
N GLN A 213 8.56 -9.67 -4.21
CA GLN A 213 7.10 -9.78 -4.29
C GLN A 213 6.76 -11.25 -4.46
N TRP A 214 5.65 -11.71 -3.89
CA TRP A 214 5.31 -13.14 -3.88
C TRP A 214 5.28 -13.75 -5.29
N TYR A 215 4.92 -12.96 -6.31
CA TYR A 215 4.84 -13.40 -7.71
C TYR A 215 6.18 -13.40 -8.46
N GLU A 216 7.29 -12.98 -7.84
CA GLU A 216 8.62 -13.00 -8.47
C GLU A 216 9.32 -14.36 -8.41
N VAL A 217 8.93 -15.20 -7.45
CA VAL A 217 9.60 -16.48 -7.12
C VAL A 217 8.74 -17.66 -7.55
N ASP A 218 9.33 -18.86 -7.58
CA ASP A 218 8.56 -20.07 -7.84
C ASP A 218 7.52 -20.28 -6.71
N PRO A 219 6.20 -20.34 -7.02
CA PRO A 219 5.17 -20.59 -6.02
C PRO A 219 5.38 -21.87 -5.21
N LYS A 220 6.11 -22.86 -5.76
CA LYS A 220 6.47 -24.10 -5.06
C LYS A 220 7.39 -23.86 -3.89
N ASP A 221 8.21 -22.82 -3.93
CA ASP A 221 9.18 -22.53 -2.89
C ASP A 221 8.62 -21.62 -1.80
N ILE A 222 7.33 -21.27 -1.89
CA ILE A 222 6.60 -20.48 -0.90
C ILE A 222 5.82 -21.37 0.05
N TYR A 223 5.91 -21.09 1.36
CA TYR A 223 5.02 -21.67 2.36
C TYR A 223 4.16 -20.60 3.04
N PHE A 224 2.86 -20.62 2.79
CA PHE A 224 1.91 -19.62 3.30
C PHE A 224 1.32 -19.96 4.67
N LEU A 225 1.44 -21.22 5.11
CA LEU A 225 0.61 -21.78 6.18
C LEU A 225 1.34 -21.98 7.52
N ALA A 226 2.63 -21.64 7.60
CA ALA A 226 3.36 -21.76 8.87
C ALA A 226 2.64 -20.98 9.99
N THR A 227 2.45 -21.61 11.14
CA THR A 227 1.89 -20.95 12.32
C THR A 227 2.95 -20.68 13.39
N ASN A 228 4.12 -21.32 13.25
CA ASN A 228 5.26 -21.20 14.13
C ASN A 228 6.57 -21.52 13.38
N PRO A 229 7.75 -21.20 13.94
CA PRO A 229 9.02 -21.45 13.26
C PRO A 229 9.34 -22.93 13.01
N GLN A 230 8.86 -23.85 13.87
CA GLN A 230 9.10 -25.28 13.70
C GLN A 230 8.39 -25.81 12.44
N GLU A 231 7.15 -25.40 12.20
CA GLU A 231 6.43 -25.72 10.96
C GLU A 231 7.12 -25.14 9.72
N ALA A 232 7.68 -23.93 9.83
CA ALA A 232 8.45 -23.33 8.76
C ALA A 232 9.68 -24.18 8.41
N GLU A 233 10.43 -24.64 9.40
CA GLU A 233 11.60 -25.52 9.21
C GLU A 233 11.21 -26.88 8.60
N ILE A 234 10.14 -27.51 9.10
CA ILE A 234 9.62 -28.78 8.58
C ILE A 234 9.21 -28.66 7.10
N SER A 235 8.67 -27.50 6.70
CA SER A 235 8.24 -27.27 5.31
C SER A 235 9.38 -27.35 4.30
N ARG A 236 10.64 -27.11 4.74
CA ARG A 236 11.84 -26.99 3.89
C ARG A 236 11.68 -26.01 2.72
N LYS A 237 10.75 -25.06 2.83
CA LYS A 237 10.54 -24.02 1.84
C LYS A 237 11.50 -22.86 2.10
N LYS A 238 11.73 -22.06 1.06
CA LYS A 238 12.64 -20.92 1.09
C LYS A 238 11.92 -19.62 1.38
N TRP A 239 10.75 -19.42 0.77
CA TRP A 239 10.02 -18.17 0.80
C TRP A 239 8.84 -18.23 1.75
N PHE A 240 8.70 -17.20 2.58
CA PHE A 240 7.58 -17.09 3.52
C PHE A 240 6.98 -15.69 3.44
N PRO A 241 5.66 -15.53 3.61
CA PRO A 241 5.02 -14.22 3.68
C PRO A 241 5.71 -13.25 4.65
N TYR A 242 5.86 -12.00 4.23
CA TYR A 242 6.58 -10.98 4.97
C TYR A 242 5.82 -9.66 5.02
N ASN A 243 5.47 -9.22 6.24
CA ASN A 243 4.73 -7.98 6.45
C ASN A 243 5.67 -6.78 6.51
N LYS A 244 5.64 -5.94 5.47
CA LYS A 244 6.42 -4.70 5.36
C LYS A 244 5.64 -3.42 5.75
N GLY A 245 4.54 -3.57 6.48
CA GLY A 245 3.56 -2.50 6.71
C GLY A 245 2.72 -2.24 5.46
N GLY A 246 3.28 -1.50 4.50
CA GLY A 246 2.63 -1.13 3.24
C GLY A 246 1.82 0.18 3.29
N PRO A 247 1.11 0.53 2.19
CA PRO A 247 0.28 1.74 2.12
C PRO A 247 -0.88 1.70 3.12
N ARG A 248 -1.50 2.86 3.38
CA ARG A 248 -2.68 2.98 4.24
C ARG A 248 -3.78 2.05 3.74
N ARG A 249 -4.14 1.06 4.55
CA ARG A 249 -5.28 0.15 4.36
C ARG A 249 -5.75 -0.31 5.73
N GLN A 250 -7.05 -0.43 5.90
CA GLN A 250 -7.68 -0.83 7.15
C GLN A 250 -8.21 -2.27 7.08
N TRP A 251 -8.35 -2.91 8.25
CA TRP A 251 -8.93 -4.24 8.47
C TRP A 251 -8.11 -5.42 7.96
N TYR A 252 -7.68 -5.45 6.70
CA TYR A 252 -6.93 -6.59 6.13
C TYR A 252 -6.19 -6.21 4.83
N GLY A 253 -5.00 -6.77 4.55
CA GLY A 253 -4.29 -6.63 3.27
C GLY A 253 -2.79 -6.31 3.40
N ASN A 254 -2.17 -5.84 2.31
CA ASN A 254 -0.72 -5.55 2.18
C ASN A 254 0.20 -6.79 2.23
N TYR A 255 -0.33 -7.89 1.73
CA TYR A 255 0.33 -9.18 1.59
C TYR A 255 1.13 -9.25 0.27
N ASP A 256 2.08 -8.33 0.11
CA ASP A 256 2.81 -8.15 -1.15
C ASP A 256 4.12 -8.95 -1.20
N PHE A 257 4.80 -9.09 -0.06
CA PHE A 257 6.18 -9.57 0.00
C PHE A 257 6.32 -10.98 0.57
N VAL A 258 7.35 -11.67 0.13
CA VAL A 258 7.93 -12.86 0.77
C VAL A 258 9.40 -12.61 1.13
N ILE A 259 9.88 -13.32 2.15
CA ILE A 259 11.26 -13.28 2.64
C ILE A 259 11.92 -14.64 2.50
N ASN A 260 13.21 -14.65 2.14
CA ASN A 260 14.03 -15.85 2.21
C ASN A 260 14.26 -16.22 3.69
N TRP A 261 13.56 -17.25 4.16
CA TRP A 261 13.69 -17.84 5.49
C TRP A 261 14.14 -19.31 5.43
N GLU A 262 14.83 -19.70 4.35
CA GLU A 262 15.40 -21.04 4.17
C GLU A 262 16.33 -21.42 5.33
N GLU A 263 16.22 -22.66 5.80
CA GLU A 263 17.03 -23.20 6.90
C GLU A 263 17.04 -22.26 8.13
N ASP A 264 15.84 -21.84 8.56
CA ASP A 264 15.62 -20.85 9.63
C ASP A 264 16.37 -19.52 9.41
N GLY A 265 16.36 -19.05 8.17
CA GLY A 265 16.99 -17.80 7.78
C GLY A 265 18.52 -17.83 7.89
N ARG A 266 19.16 -18.98 7.64
CA ARG A 266 20.63 -19.17 7.64
C ARG A 266 21.36 -18.00 6.99
N ASP A 267 20.97 -17.65 5.77
CA ASP A 267 21.63 -16.62 4.97
C ASP A 267 21.43 -15.22 5.57
N ILE A 268 20.23 -14.92 6.09
CA ILE A 268 19.94 -13.65 6.77
C ILE A 268 20.77 -13.53 8.04
N ARG A 269 20.85 -14.59 8.85
CA ARG A 269 21.61 -14.62 10.11
C ARG A 269 23.12 -14.47 9.86
N ALA A 270 23.63 -15.03 8.76
CA ALA A 270 25.02 -14.92 8.36
C ALA A 270 25.38 -13.54 7.75
N TYR A 271 24.40 -12.82 7.20
CA TYR A 271 24.64 -11.61 6.43
C TYR A 271 25.22 -10.43 7.23
N LYS A 272 26.26 -9.82 6.64
CA LYS A 272 26.86 -8.56 7.09
C LYS A 272 27.05 -7.67 5.88
N LYS A 273 26.55 -6.43 5.93
CA LYS A 273 26.64 -5.49 4.79
C LYS A 273 28.08 -5.17 4.37
N ARG A 274 29.01 -5.17 5.34
CA ARG A 274 30.46 -4.99 5.16
C ARG A 274 31.19 -5.58 6.37
N PRO A 275 32.50 -5.85 6.31
CA PRO A 275 33.29 -6.18 7.49
C PRO A 275 33.11 -5.11 8.57
N GLY A 276 32.68 -5.51 9.77
CA GLY A 276 32.34 -4.59 10.88
C GLY A 276 31.07 -3.73 10.69
N GLY A 277 30.29 -3.95 9.63
CA GLY A 277 29.03 -3.25 9.38
C GLY A 277 27.83 -3.82 10.15
N ASN A 278 26.68 -3.15 10.04
CA ASN A 278 25.43 -3.61 10.63
C ASN A 278 25.07 -5.01 10.11
N LYS A 279 24.77 -5.91 11.05
CA LYS A 279 24.25 -7.26 10.76
C LYS A 279 22.74 -7.20 10.62
N SER A 280 22.17 -8.18 9.93
CA SER A 280 20.73 -8.47 10.03
C SER A 280 20.34 -8.67 11.51
N SER A 281 19.12 -8.28 11.85
CA SER A 281 18.58 -8.47 13.20
C SER A 281 17.35 -9.38 13.12
N VAL A 282 17.36 -10.45 13.90
CA VAL A 282 16.27 -11.42 14.02
C VAL A 282 15.73 -11.40 15.46
N PRO A 283 15.09 -10.31 15.90
CA PRO A 283 14.53 -10.21 17.24
C PRO A 283 13.18 -10.93 17.32
N ASN A 284 12.75 -11.27 18.54
CA ASN A 284 11.38 -11.74 18.80
C ASN A 284 10.98 -12.96 17.94
N TYR A 285 11.92 -13.88 17.71
CA TYR A 285 11.78 -15.06 16.87
C TYR A 285 10.53 -15.89 17.20
N ASP A 286 10.22 -16.05 18.49
CA ASP A 286 9.05 -16.82 18.95
C ASP A 286 7.71 -16.28 18.43
N TYR A 287 7.64 -15.02 18.00
CA TYR A 287 6.43 -14.37 17.48
C TYR A 287 6.27 -14.53 15.97
N TYR A 288 7.26 -15.07 15.27
CA TYR A 288 7.18 -15.27 13.83
C TYR A 288 6.02 -16.22 13.51
N PHE A 289 5.35 -15.97 12.39
CA PHE A 289 4.23 -16.76 11.87
C PHE A 289 2.93 -16.71 12.67
N ARG A 290 2.90 -16.08 13.85
CA ARG A 290 1.66 -15.93 14.64
C ARG A 290 0.72 -14.89 14.05
N GLU A 291 -0.58 -15.05 14.29
CA GLU A 291 -1.56 -13.98 14.04
C GLU A 291 -1.25 -12.74 14.91
N ALA A 292 -1.56 -11.54 14.38
CA ALA A 292 -1.27 -10.27 15.04
C ALA A 292 -2.16 -9.14 14.53
N LEU A 293 -2.15 -8.01 15.22
CA LEU A 293 -2.52 -6.73 14.63
C LEU A 293 -1.27 -6.05 14.07
N THR A 294 -1.38 -5.38 12.94
CA THR A 294 -0.24 -4.74 12.28
C THR A 294 -0.55 -3.34 11.75
N TRP A 295 0.42 -2.45 11.83
CA TRP A 295 0.36 -1.09 11.27
C TRP A 295 1.72 -0.71 10.67
N SER A 296 1.68 0.32 9.82
CA SER A 296 2.89 0.85 9.19
C SER A 296 3.58 1.81 10.16
N LEU A 297 4.88 1.62 10.40
CA LEU A 297 5.69 2.49 11.27
C LEU A 297 5.63 3.95 10.82
N VAL A 298 5.68 4.18 9.51
CA VAL A 298 5.70 5.52 8.92
C VAL A 298 4.41 5.74 8.13
N SER A 299 3.66 6.78 8.48
CA SER A 299 2.47 7.21 7.74
C SER A 299 2.29 8.71 7.82
N SER A 300 2.04 9.36 6.68
CA SER A 300 1.59 10.76 6.62
C SER A 300 0.06 10.89 6.62
N ALA A 301 -0.66 9.78 6.48
CA ALA A 301 -2.12 9.72 6.57
C ALA A 301 -2.55 9.29 7.98
N ALA A 302 -3.86 9.43 8.27
CA ALA A 302 -4.47 8.98 9.52
C ALA A 302 -4.10 7.52 9.85
N PHE A 303 -3.97 7.24 11.15
CA PHE A 303 -3.60 5.90 11.64
C PHE A 303 -4.51 4.82 11.03
N SER A 304 -3.90 3.70 10.62
CA SER A 304 -4.62 2.54 10.09
C SER A 304 -3.97 1.27 10.60
N ILE A 305 -4.82 0.30 10.91
CA ILE A 305 -4.44 -0.98 11.50
C ILE A 305 -5.16 -2.12 10.78
N ARG A 306 -4.50 -3.27 10.70
CA ARG A 306 -4.99 -4.46 9.99
C ARG A 306 -4.87 -5.69 10.86
N PHE A 307 -5.78 -6.62 10.66
CA PHE A 307 -5.62 -7.99 11.11
C PHE A 307 -4.62 -8.72 10.22
N ARG A 308 -3.65 -9.39 10.83
CA ARG A 308 -2.67 -10.24 10.17
C ARG A 308 -2.92 -11.69 10.59
N GLU A 309 -3.19 -12.54 9.62
CA GLU A 309 -3.35 -13.98 9.84
C GLU A 309 -1.98 -14.62 10.14
N ALA A 310 -2.02 -15.82 10.71
CA ALA A 310 -0.82 -16.66 10.80
C ALA A 310 -0.24 -16.91 9.39
N GLY A 311 1.05 -17.24 9.30
CA GLY A 311 1.73 -17.48 8.02
C GLY A 311 2.86 -16.53 7.69
N SER A 312 3.05 -15.44 8.44
CA SER A 312 3.99 -14.38 8.06
C SER A 312 5.01 -13.98 9.13
N ILE A 313 6.17 -13.49 8.68
CA ILE A 313 7.15 -12.78 9.51
C ILE A 313 6.90 -11.27 9.41
N HIS A 314 7.05 -10.51 10.50
CA HIS A 314 6.88 -9.05 10.52
C HIS A 314 8.21 -8.30 10.36
N ASP A 315 8.19 -7.16 9.66
CA ASP A 315 9.33 -6.22 9.45
C ASP A 315 9.41 -5.19 10.59
N VAL A 316 10.54 -4.47 10.69
CA VAL A 316 10.64 -3.23 11.48
C VAL A 316 9.66 -2.13 11.07
N ALA A 317 9.25 -2.08 9.81
CA ALA A 317 8.26 -1.14 9.28
C ALA A 317 6.82 -1.65 9.40
N GLY A 318 6.63 -2.97 9.58
CA GLY A 318 5.36 -3.64 9.84
C GLY A 318 5.20 -3.93 11.32
N MET A 319 5.07 -2.89 12.14
CA MET A 319 4.93 -3.04 13.58
C MET A 319 3.75 -3.96 13.91
N SER A 320 3.90 -4.78 14.95
CA SER A 320 2.94 -5.84 15.25
C SER A 320 2.66 -5.96 16.75
N ALA A 321 1.38 -6.14 17.07
CA ALA A 321 0.86 -6.39 18.41
C ALA A 321 0.24 -7.79 18.46
N PHE A 322 0.66 -8.58 19.44
CA PHE A 322 0.25 -9.97 19.63
C PHE A 322 -0.60 -10.10 20.88
N ALA A 323 -1.57 -11.01 20.87
CA ALA A 323 -2.37 -11.28 22.05
C ALA A 323 -1.49 -11.88 23.15
N LYS A 324 -1.75 -11.50 24.41
CA LYS A 324 -1.23 -12.24 25.55
C LYS A 324 -1.88 -13.63 25.62
N LYS A 325 -1.13 -14.61 26.16
CA LYS A 325 -1.57 -16.03 26.21
C LYS A 325 -2.85 -16.22 27.03
N GLU A 326 -2.95 -15.52 28.15
CA GLU A 326 -4.14 -15.48 28.97
C GLU A 326 -5.07 -14.40 28.40
N GLY A 327 -6.27 -14.78 27.96
CA GLY A 327 -7.25 -13.81 27.50
C GLY A 327 -7.55 -12.77 28.58
N VAL A 328 -7.54 -11.49 28.24
CA VAL A 328 -7.66 -10.41 29.24
C VAL A 328 -9.07 -9.83 29.31
N LEU A 329 -9.82 -9.84 28.20
CA LEU A 329 -11.18 -9.31 28.17
C LEU A 329 -12.20 -10.35 28.62
N ARG A 330 -13.34 -9.88 29.12
CA ARG A 330 -14.46 -10.72 29.55
C ARG A 330 -15.73 -10.39 28.77
N GLY A 331 -16.52 -11.41 28.44
CA GLY A 331 -17.87 -11.26 27.91
C GLY A 331 -18.88 -10.82 28.97
N GLN A 332 -20.14 -10.59 28.57
CA GLN A 332 -21.21 -10.18 29.50
C GLN A 332 -21.36 -11.16 30.68
N ASP A 333 -21.22 -12.45 30.43
CA ASP A 333 -21.35 -13.52 31.43
C ASP A 333 -20.07 -13.77 32.25
N GLY A 334 -19.06 -12.91 32.11
CA GLY A 334 -17.77 -13.01 32.82
C GLY A 334 -16.77 -14.00 32.23
N GLU A 335 -17.16 -14.70 31.15
CA GLU A 335 -16.32 -15.62 30.38
C GLU A 335 -15.08 -14.92 29.82
N ILE A 336 -13.93 -15.57 29.88
CA ILE A 336 -12.68 -15.01 29.34
C ILE A 336 -12.71 -15.13 27.82
N LEU A 337 -12.59 -14.00 27.14
CA LEU A 337 -12.50 -13.96 25.68
C LEU A 337 -11.19 -14.58 25.19
N SER A 338 -11.27 -15.28 24.06
CA SER A 338 -10.10 -15.86 23.42
C SER A 338 -9.06 -14.79 23.04
N PRO A 339 -7.76 -15.14 22.95
CA PRO A 339 -6.72 -14.23 22.48
C PRO A 339 -7.07 -13.52 21.16
N ARG A 340 -7.71 -14.25 20.23
CA ARG A 340 -8.19 -13.69 18.96
C ARG A 340 -9.29 -12.65 19.16
N GLN A 341 -10.29 -12.93 19.99
CA GLN A 341 -11.36 -11.98 20.31
C GLN A 341 -10.81 -10.69 20.94
N ASN A 342 -9.75 -10.77 21.75
CA ASN A 342 -9.07 -9.59 22.29
C ASN A 342 -8.45 -8.74 21.18
N LEU A 343 -7.78 -9.37 20.20
CA LEU A 343 -7.24 -8.66 19.04
C LEU A 343 -8.35 -8.02 18.20
N LEU A 344 -9.49 -8.70 18.04
CA LEU A 344 -10.63 -8.15 17.29
C LEU A 344 -11.24 -6.93 18.00
N TYR A 345 -11.39 -6.95 19.32
CA TYR A 345 -11.86 -5.78 20.06
C TYR A 345 -10.89 -4.59 19.91
N ILE A 346 -9.60 -4.84 20.10
CA ILE A 346 -8.54 -3.81 19.95
C ILE A 346 -8.51 -3.28 18.52
N LEU A 347 -8.64 -4.14 17.52
CA LEU A 347 -8.69 -3.72 16.12
C LEU A 347 -9.91 -2.83 15.84
N GLY A 348 -11.07 -3.17 16.40
CA GLY A 348 -12.28 -2.37 16.31
C GLY A 348 -12.08 -0.96 16.86
N LEU A 349 -11.53 -0.85 18.07
CA LEU A 349 -11.19 0.42 18.72
C LEU A 349 -10.14 1.21 17.92
N MET A 350 -9.03 0.55 17.58
CA MET A 350 -7.90 1.20 16.92
C MET A 350 -8.19 1.58 15.46
N GLY A 351 -9.23 1.00 14.85
CA GLY A 351 -9.78 1.40 13.56
C GLY A 351 -10.71 2.62 13.60
N THR A 352 -11.05 3.13 14.78
CA THR A 352 -11.92 4.32 14.91
C THR A 352 -11.16 5.63 14.87
N LYS A 353 -11.89 6.75 14.74
CA LYS A 353 -11.33 8.10 14.86
C LYS A 353 -10.70 8.39 16.23
N ILE A 354 -11.09 7.66 17.28
CA ILE A 354 -10.52 7.83 18.63
C ILE A 354 -9.04 7.51 18.64
N SER A 355 -8.63 6.47 17.88
CA SER A 355 -7.24 6.05 17.85
C SER A 355 -6.35 7.19 17.36
N ASN A 356 -6.69 7.79 16.23
CA ASN A 356 -5.95 8.91 15.68
C ASN A 356 -5.98 10.14 16.60
N TYR A 357 -7.14 10.45 17.19
CA TYR A 357 -7.31 11.58 18.11
C TYR A 357 -6.39 11.50 19.34
N ILE A 358 -6.34 10.34 20.00
CA ILE A 358 -5.50 10.14 21.19
C ILE A 358 -4.03 9.91 20.80
N LEU A 359 -3.75 9.16 19.73
CA LEU A 359 -2.37 8.90 19.29
C LEU A 359 -1.64 10.19 18.90
N GLN A 360 -2.34 11.18 18.32
CA GLN A 360 -1.75 12.49 18.02
C GLN A 360 -1.35 13.27 19.28
N MET A 361 -2.00 13.03 20.44
CA MET A 361 -1.59 13.59 21.73
C MET A 361 -0.37 12.86 22.32
N ILE A 362 -0.28 11.55 22.10
CA ILE A 362 0.83 10.71 22.56
C ILE A 362 2.09 10.95 21.71
N ASN A 363 1.95 11.04 20.39
CA ASN A 363 3.01 11.28 19.42
C ASN A 363 2.41 11.81 18.10
N PRO A 364 2.49 13.12 17.81
CA PRO A 364 1.97 13.72 16.58
C PRO A 364 2.88 13.55 15.36
N THR A 365 3.99 12.81 15.47
CA THR A 365 4.89 12.59 14.33
C THR A 365 4.37 11.51 13.39
N ILE A 366 4.91 11.48 12.16
CA ILE A 366 4.59 10.45 11.16
C ILE A 366 5.04 9.03 11.57
N ASN A 367 5.85 8.90 12.63
CA ASN A 367 6.40 7.63 13.09
C ASN A 367 5.60 7.10 14.28
N MET A 368 4.78 6.08 14.05
CA MET A 368 4.03 5.39 15.10
C MET A 368 4.81 4.19 15.63
N GLN A 369 5.54 4.38 16.73
CA GLN A 369 6.42 3.35 17.28
C GLN A 369 5.66 2.40 18.21
N ALA A 370 6.25 1.23 18.47
CA ALA A 370 5.74 0.27 19.45
C ALA A 370 5.50 0.91 20.83
N GLY A 371 6.42 1.77 21.27
CA GLY A 371 6.33 2.47 22.55
C GLY A 371 5.17 3.47 22.63
N ASP A 372 4.65 3.95 21.51
CA ASP A 372 3.51 4.86 21.47
C ASP A 372 2.20 4.09 21.54
N PHE A 373 2.10 2.99 20.80
CA PHE A 373 0.94 2.11 20.79
C PHE A 373 0.62 1.54 22.18
N VAL A 374 1.64 1.11 22.93
CA VAL A 374 1.45 0.52 24.28
C VAL A 374 0.95 1.52 25.32
N ARG A 375 1.10 2.84 25.09
CA ARG A 375 0.61 3.88 26.00
C ARG A 375 -0.87 4.21 25.79
N PHE A 376 -1.52 3.64 24.77
CA PHE A 376 -2.91 3.96 24.47
C PHE A 376 -3.84 3.50 25.61
N PRO A 377 -4.78 4.34 26.09
CA PRO A 377 -5.74 3.98 27.12
C PRO A 377 -6.94 3.25 26.50
N VAL A 378 -7.15 2.01 26.90
CA VAL A 378 -8.26 1.16 26.43
C VAL A 378 -9.36 1.14 27.48
N ILE A 379 -10.51 1.72 27.14
CA ILE A 379 -11.74 1.57 27.95
C ILE A 379 -12.44 0.29 27.50
N LEU A 380 -12.73 -0.60 28.45
CA LEU A 380 -13.43 -1.84 28.14
C LEU A 380 -14.94 -1.61 28.07
N ALA A 381 -15.54 -2.18 27.03
CA ALA A 381 -16.99 -2.28 26.91
C ALA A 381 -17.52 -3.30 27.93
N ASN A 382 -18.70 -3.02 28.50
CA ASN A 382 -19.44 -4.02 29.29
C ASN A 382 -19.77 -5.25 28.44
N ASP A 383 -20.08 -5.04 27.16
CA ASP A 383 -20.24 -6.08 26.17
C ASP A 383 -19.33 -5.85 24.96
N PRO A 384 -18.23 -6.60 24.82
CA PRO A 384 -17.32 -6.48 23.68
C PRO A 384 -17.83 -7.21 22.42
N LEU A 385 -18.83 -8.09 22.50
CA LEU A 385 -19.21 -8.96 21.39
C LEU A 385 -19.71 -8.21 20.14
N PRO A 386 -20.56 -7.17 20.24
CA PRO A 386 -21.00 -6.41 19.06
C PRO A 386 -19.83 -5.75 18.31
N VAL A 387 -18.83 -5.22 19.04
CA VAL A 387 -17.62 -4.64 18.46
C VAL A 387 -16.82 -5.72 17.73
N ILE A 388 -16.65 -6.89 18.35
CA ILE A 388 -15.92 -8.02 17.78
C ILE A 388 -16.60 -8.50 16.50
N GLN A 389 -17.93 -8.63 16.49
CA GLN A 389 -18.71 -9.07 15.33
C GLN A 389 -18.58 -8.08 14.16
N LEU A 390 -18.76 -6.78 14.40
CA LEU A 390 -18.57 -5.74 13.37
C LEU A 390 -17.14 -5.73 12.83
N THR A 391 -16.15 -5.90 13.71
CA THR A 391 -14.75 -5.95 13.32
C THR A 391 -14.44 -7.18 12.47
N GLU A 392 -14.99 -8.34 12.83
CA GLU A 392 -14.82 -9.56 12.06
C GLU A 392 -15.50 -9.47 10.68
N GLU A 393 -16.69 -8.87 10.60
CA GLU A 393 -17.35 -8.57 9.33
C GLU A 393 -16.45 -7.66 8.46
N ASN A 394 -15.89 -6.59 9.03
CA ASN A 394 -14.97 -5.70 8.31
C ASN A 394 -13.72 -6.42 7.78
N ILE A 395 -13.13 -7.34 8.56
CA ILE A 395 -12.02 -8.19 8.09
C ILE A 395 -12.46 -9.04 6.91
N LYS A 396 -13.61 -9.74 7.02
CA LYS A 396 -14.14 -10.61 5.96
C LYS A 396 -14.40 -9.83 4.67
N LEU A 397 -15.00 -8.64 4.77
CA LEU A 397 -15.27 -7.75 3.64
C LEU A 397 -13.98 -7.21 3.02
N ALA A 398 -13.03 -6.72 3.82
CA ALA A 398 -11.76 -6.20 3.32
C ALA A 398 -10.87 -7.31 2.70
N LYS A 399 -10.97 -8.54 3.20
CA LYS A 399 -10.33 -9.74 2.62
C LYS A 399 -10.97 -10.14 1.29
N PHE A 400 -12.30 -10.10 1.22
CA PHE A 400 -13.04 -10.34 -0.02
C PHE A 400 -12.64 -9.34 -1.11
N ASP A 401 -12.62 -8.04 -0.79
CA ASP A 401 -12.10 -6.98 -1.68
C ASP A 401 -10.63 -7.21 -2.08
N TRP A 402 -9.75 -7.57 -1.13
CA TRP A 402 -8.34 -7.85 -1.43
C TRP A 402 -8.16 -9.03 -2.40
N SER A 403 -9.03 -10.03 -2.32
CA SER A 403 -8.98 -11.24 -3.16
C SER A 403 -9.42 -11.01 -4.61
N THR A 404 -9.92 -9.83 -4.98
CA THR A 404 -10.30 -9.50 -6.37
C THR A 404 -9.15 -8.95 -7.22
N SER A 405 -8.00 -8.67 -6.62
CA SER A 405 -6.81 -8.14 -7.32
C SER A 405 -5.82 -9.24 -7.68
N GLU A 406 -5.36 -9.30 -8.93
CA GLU A 406 -4.35 -10.28 -9.40
C GLU A 406 -3.02 -10.27 -8.62
N THR A 407 -2.69 -9.15 -7.97
CA THR A 407 -1.50 -9.03 -7.13
C THR A 407 -1.69 -9.61 -5.74
N SER A 408 -2.88 -10.12 -5.41
CA SER A 408 -3.14 -10.89 -4.21
C SER A 408 -2.92 -12.36 -4.50
N TRP A 409 -2.18 -13.08 -3.65
CA TRP A 409 -2.10 -14.53 -3.76
C TRP A 409 -3.45 -15.22 -3.51
N GLN A 410 -4.46 -14.54 -2.97
CA GLN A 410 -5.80 -15.11 -2.81
C GLN A 410 -6.67 -14.97 -4.07
N PHE A 411 -6.17 -14.31 -5.12
CA PHE A 411 -6.90 -14.11 -6.36
C PHE A 411 -7.02 -15.40 -7.17
N LYS A 412 -8.25 -15.73 -7.55
CA LYS A 412 -8.61 -16.95 -8.28
C LYS A 412 -9.16 -16.65 -9.66
N CYS A 413 -10.11 -15.72 -9.72
CA CYS A 413 -10.90 -15.45 -10.91
C CYS A 413 -11.36 -13.99 -10.90
N HIS A 414 -11.36 -13.36 -12.07
CA HIS A 414 -11.87 -12.00 -12.20
C HIS A 414 -13.40 -11.96 -12.02
N PRO A 415 -13.96 -11.01 -11.24
CA PRO A 415 -15.41 -10.95 -10.98
C PRO A 415 -16.32 -10.90 -12.21
N LEU A 416 -15.82 -10.45 -13.37
CA LEU A 416 -16.59 -10.42 -14.62
C LEU A 416 -16.83 -11.80 -15.26
N VAL A 417 -16.12 -12.84 -14.84
CA VAL A 417 -16.22 -14.20 -15.42
C VAL A 417 -17.38 -14.98 -14.79
N ALA A 418 -17.50 -14.88 -13.47
CA ALA A 418 -18.53 -15.56 -12.68
C ALA A 418 -19.23 -14.57 -11.73
N PRO A 419 -19.94 -13.55 -12.27
CA PRO A 419 -20.48 -12.46 -11.48
C PRO A 419 -21.52 -12.91 -10.44
N PHE A 420 -22.29 -13.97 -10.73
CA PHE A 420 -23.27 -14.52 -9.79
C PHE A 420 -22.62 -15.28 -8.64
N ASN A 421 -21.55 -16.05 -8.91
CA ASN A 421 -20.77 -16.70 -7.84
C ASN A 421 -20.09 -15.65 -6.95
N PHE A 422 -19.54 -14.60 -7.57
CA PHE A 422 -18.98 -13.46 -6.84
C PHE A 422 -20.03 -12.80 -5.93
N LYS A 423 -21.23 -12.50 -6.46
CA LYS A 423 -22.36 -12.00 -5.67
C LYS A 423 -22.77 -12.95 -4.54
N LYS A 424 -22.91 -14.25 -4.81
CA LYS A 424 -23.30 -15.25 -3.81
C LYS A 424 -22.28 -15.35 -2.68
N ASN A 425 -20.98 -15.34 -3.01
CA ASN A 425 -19.91 -15.33 -2.01
C ASN A 425 -19.98 -14.08 -1.12
N TYR A 426 -20.31 -12.93 -1.71
CA TYR A 426 -20.55 -11.70 -0.97
C TYR A 426 -21.80 -11.80 -0.06
N GLU A 427 -22.93 -12.28 -0.58
CA GLU A 427 -24.18 -12.49 0.17
C GLU A 427 -23.98 -13.43 1.36
N ASN A 428 -23.15 -14.47 1.22
CA ASN A 428 -22.79 -15.37 2.31
C ASN A 428 -22.03 -14.65 3.44
N ILE A 429 -21.18 -13.67 3.12
CA ILE A 429 -20.45 -12.89 4.13
C ILE A 429 -21.41 -11.99 4.92
N ILE A 430 -22.34 -11.31 4.24
CA ILE A 430 -23.27 -10.38 4.88
C ILE A 430 -24.55 -11.05 5.42
N GLY A 431 -24.73 -12.35 5.16
CA GLY A 431 -25.88 -13.14 5.63
C GLY A 431 -27.24 -12.73 5.06
N LYS A 432 -27.28 -12.00 3.94
CA LYS A 432 -28.52 -11.50 3.33
C LYS A 432 -28.38 -11.33 1.81
N SER A 433 -29.51 -11.40 1.11
CA SER A 433 -29.52 -11.17 -0.33
C SER A 433 -29.37 -9.69 -0.70
N LEU A 434 -28.64 -9.43 -1.78
CA LEU A 434 -28.45 -8.12 -2.38
C LEU A 434 -29.40 -7.96 -3.59
N PRO A 435 -30.44 -7.11 -3.50
CA PRO A 435 -31.36 -6.89 -4.60
C PRO A 435 -30.70 -6.00 -5.66
N ILE A 436 -30.29 -6.60 -6.78
CA ILE A 436 -29.68 -5.90 -7.92
C ILE A 436 -30.65 -5.72 -9.10
N GLU A 437 -31.88 -6.19 -8.97
CA GLU A 437 -32.89 -6.21 -10.02
C GLU A 437 -33.25 -4.80 -10.53
N SER A 438 -33.29 -3.81 -9.64
CA SER A 438 -33.55 -2.41 -10.00
C SER A 438 -32.41 -1.80 -10.82
N ALA A 439 -31.16 -2.20 -10.55
CA ALA A 439 -29.99 -1.79 -11.34
C ALA A 439 -29.99 -2.47 -12.71
N LEU A 440 -30.36 -3.75 -12.77
CA LEU A 440 -30.47 -4.52 -14.02
C LEU A 440 -31.62 -4.05 -14.92
N LYS A 441 -32.74 -3.56 -14.35
CA LYS A 441 -33.89 -3.01 -15.10
C LYS A 441 -33.58 -1.71 -15.86
N LYS A 442 -32.51 -0.99 -15.51
CA LYS A 442 -32.09 0.25 -16.20
C LYS A 442 -31.29 0.00 -17.48
N ILE A 443 -31.01 -1.26 -17.81
CA ILE A 443 -30.29 -1.60 -19.03
C ILE A 443 -31.30 -1.57 -20.18
N ASP A 444 -31.23 -0.56 -21.04
CA ASP A 444 -31.79 -0.65 -22.40
C ASP A 444 -31.04 -1.78 -23.12
N MET A 445 -31.66 -2.96 -23.14
CA MET A 445 -31.26 -4.06 -24.00
C MET A 445 -32.15 -4.02 -25.25
N PRO A 446 -31.59 -4.14 -26.46
CA PRO A 446 -32.38 -4.12 -27.68
C PRO A 446 -33.52 -5.16 -27.61
N GLU A 447 -34.73 -4.76 -28.01
CA GLU A 447 -35.92 -5.61 -28.06
C GLU A 447 -35.65 -6.85 -28.93
N GLY A 448 -35.35 -7.96 -28.26
CA GLY A 448 -34.92 -9.22 -28.89
C GLY A 448 -34.08 -10.08 -27.95
N ALA A 449 -33.27 -9.48 -27.08
CA ALA A 449 -32.47 -10.19 -26.07
C ALA A 449 -33.30 -10.78 -24.90
N LEU A 450 -34.55 -10.31 -24.75
CA LEU A 450 -35.49 -10.75 -23.71
C LEU A 450 -36.19 -12.08 -24.02
N LYS A 451 -36.21 -12.55 -25.28
CA LYS A 451 -37.06 -13.70 -25.70
C LYS A 451 -36.35 -15.05 -25.78
N SER A 452 -35.05 -15.13 -25.51
CA SER A 452 -34.35 -16.42 -25.50
C SER A 452 -33.24 -16.47 -24.44
N ARG A 453 -33.60 -16.57 -23.16
CA ARG A 453 -32.69 -17.14 -22.15
C ARG A 453 -33.42 -17.97 -21.12
N SER A 454 -32.97 -19.23 -21.00
CA SER A 454 -32.97 -19.99 -19.76
C SER A 454 -32.34 -19.14 -18.66
N GLY A 455 -33.16 -18.55 -17.78
CA GLY A 455 -32.65 -17.73 -16.67
C GLY A 455 -33.64 -16.70 -16.12
N PHE A 456 -34.66 -16.31 -16.89
CA PHE A 456 -35.74 -15.43 -16.42
C PHE A 456 -37.10 -16.04 -16.78
N LYS A 457 -37.83 -16.50 -15.76
CA LYS A 457 -39.28 -16.75 -15.82
C LYS A 457 -39.95 -15.85 -14.77
N ASN A 458 -41.02 -15.15 -15.15
CA ASN A 458 -41.84 -14.34 -14.24
C ASN A 458 -41.09 -13.21 -13.49
N GLY A 459 -40.12 -12.54 -14.12
CA GLY A 459 -39.48 -11.35 -13.54
C GLY A 459 -38.53 -11.63 -12.37
N GLN A 460 -38.18 -12.90 -12.13
CA GLN A 460 -37.17 -13.33 -11.15
C GLN A 460 -35.96 -13.93 -11.86
N LEU A 461 -34.75 -13.60 -11.38
CA LEU A 461 -33.50 -14.26 -11.76
C LEU A 461 -33.53 -15.71 -11.26
N GLN A 462 -33.46 -16.69 -12.16
CA GLN A 462 -33.17 -18.06 -11.74
C GLN A 462 -31.71 -18.17 -11.35
N ASP A 463 -31.47 -18.74 -10.15
CA ASP A 463 -30.20 -19.31 -9.74
C ASP A 463 -29.80 -20.41 -10.74
N SER A 464 -29.03 -20.03 -11.75
CA SER A 464 -28.24 -20.98 -12.50
C SER A 464 -26.78 -20.58 -12.34
N ASN A 465 -25.93 -21.58 -12.15
CA ASN A 465 -24.47 -21.48 -12.12
C ASN A 465 -23.86 -20.98 -13.45
N SER A 466 -24.54 -20.10 -14.20
CA SER A 466 -24.18 -19.73 -15.57
C SER A 466 -22.95 -18.83 -15.55
N MET A 467 -21.78 -19.41 -15.82
CA MET A 467 -20.61 -18.66 -16.28
C MET A 467 -20.93 -17.99 -17.62
N GLY A 468 -20.28 -16.86 -17.88
CA GLY A 468 -20.38 -16.19 -19.18
C GLY A 468 -21.58 -15.25 -19.35
N GLY A 469 -21.89 -14.94 -20.61
CA GLY A 469 -22.94 -13.99 -21.00
C GLY A 469 -22.47 -12.54 -21.17
N SER A 470 -23.39 -11.59 -21.03
CA SER A 470 -23.11 -10.17 -21.26
C SER A 470 -22.12 -9.61 -20.23
N LEU A 471 -20.99 -9.09 -20.70
CA LEU A 471 -20.00 -8.36 -19.88
C LEU A 471 -20.59 -7.10 -19.26
N ARG A 472 -21.54 -6.45 -19.94
CA ARG A 472 -22.24 -5.28 -19.39
C ARG A 472 -23.01 -5.65 -18.13
N THR A 473 -23.74 -6.77 -18.17
CA THR A 473 -24.44 -7.31 -16.99
C THR A 473 -23.46 -7.70 -15.89
N ALA A 474 -22.38 -8.40 -16.23
CA ALA A 474 -21.35 -8.79 -15.27
C ALA A 474 -20.70 -7.57 -14.57
N PHE A 475 -20.44 -6.50 -15.33
CA PHE A 475 -19.89 -5.26 -14.80
C PHE A 475 -20.85 -4.58 -13.82
N ILE A 476 -22.15 -4.50 -14.14
CA ILE A 476 -23.16 -3.93 -13.24
C ILE A 476 -23.25 -4.71 -11.93
N ILE A 477 -23.20 -6.04 -12.00
CA ILE A 477 -23.19 -6.89 -10.79
C ILE A 477 -21.94 -6.60 -9.96
N TYR A 478 -20.76 -6.58 -10.59
CA TYR A 478 -19.50 -6.33 -9.91
C TYR A 478 -19.47 -4.94 -9.25
N GLN A 479 -19.90 -3.91 -9.98
CA GLN A 479 -20.03 -2.54 -9.48
C GLN A 479 -21.00 -2.47 -8.31
N ALA A 480 -22.19 -3.06 -8.41
CA ALA A 480 -23.19 -3.03 -7.35
C ALA A 480 -22.70 -3.71 -6.07
N VAL A 481 -22.11 -4.90 -6.18
CA VAL A 481 -21.57 -5.64 -5.03
C VAL A 481 -20.41 -4.87 -4.38
N THR A 482 -19.47 -4.36 -5.19
CA THR A 482 -18.30 -3.64 -4.68
C THR A 482 -18.69 -2.34 -4.00
N ASN A 483 -19.62 -1.58 -4.57
CA ASN A 483 -20.09 -0.33 -3.99
C ASN A 483 -20.96 -0.57 -2.74
N HIS A 484 -21.74 -1.66 -2.70
CA HIS A 484 -22.45 -2.05 -1.49
C HIS A 484 -21.48 -2.51 -0.38
N LEU A 485 -20.42 -3.25 -0.72
CA LEU A 485 -19.33 -3.61 0.20
C LEU A 485 -18.67 -2.36 0.79
N PHE A 486 -18.30 -1.40 -0.06
CA PHE A 486 -17.74 -0.12 0.36
C PHE A 486 -18.64 0.58 1.38
N ARG A 487 -19.95 0.73 1.07
CA ARG A 487 -20.91 1.37 1.97
C ARG A 487 -21.11 0.58 3.25
N ARG A 488 -21.08 -0.76 3.19
CA ARG A 488 -21.18 -1.63 4.37
C ARG A 488 -20.01 -1.42 5.34
N ILE A 489 -18.77 -1.38 4.82
CA ILE A 489 -17.59 -1.06 5.63
C ILE A 489 -17.70 0.34 6.23
N GLN A 490 -18.11 1.34 5.43
CA GLN A 490 -18.32 2.71 5.92
C GLN A 490 -19.33 2.74 7.07
N MET A 491 -20.47 2.07 6.93
CA MET A 491 -21.48 1.98 7.98
C MET A 491 -20.97 1.27 9.25
N ASN A 492 -20.21 0.19 9.09
CA ASN A 492 -19.63 -0.53 10.21
C ASN A 492 -18.59 0.34 10.94
N GLU A 493 -17.74 1.07 10.21
CA GLU A 493 -16.81 2.06 10.77
C GLU A 493 -17.55 3.18 11.53
N GLU A 494 -18.66 3.69 10.98
CA GLU A 494 -19.49 4.68 11.66
C GLU A 494 -20.14 4.15 12.93
N GLN A 495 -20.59 2.89 12.93
CA GLN A 495 -21.14 2.24 14.12
C GLN A 495 -20.07 2.06 15.21
N LEU A 496 -18.87 1.62 14.83
CA LEU A 496 -17.73 1.54 15.74
C LEU A 496 -17.37 2.92 16.29
N ASN A 497 -17.33 3.96 15.44
CA ASN A 497 -17.11 5.34 15.89
C ASN A 497 -18.17 5.77 16.89
N LYS A 498 -19.47 5.60 16.60
CA LYS A 498 -20.56 5.96 17.54
C LYS A 498 -20.36 5.29 18.90
N PHE A 499 -20.13 3.98 18.88
CA PHE A 499 -19.95 3.18 20.08
C PHE A 499 -18.79 3.70 20.93
N PHE A 500 -17.60 3.85 20.32
CA PHE A 500 -16.41 4.26 21.06
C PHE A 500 -16.43 5.74 21.44
N ILE A 501 -17.01 6.63 20.62
CA ILE A 501 -17.17 8.06 20.97
C ILE A 501 -18.03 8.21 22.22
N GLN A 502 -19.13 7.43 22.31
CA GLN A 502 -19.95 7.39 23.51
C GLN A 502 -19.18 6.78 24.70
N LEU A 503 -18.50 5.65 24.50
CA LEU A 503 -17.75 4.97 25.56
C LEU A 503 -16.63 5.84 26.17
N TYR A 504 -15.97 6.66 25.35
CA TYR A 504 -14.92 7.59 25.77
C TYR A 504 -15.44 8.97 26.19
N GLY A 505 -16.74 9.26 26.02
CA GLY A 505 -17.31 10.58 26.34
C GLY A 505 -16.82 11.71 25.41
N LEU A 506 -16.54 11.41 24.14
CA LEU A 506 -15.95 12.35 23.17
C LEU A 506 -16.97 12.94 22.17
N GLY A 507 -18.26 12.90 22.50
CA GLY A 507 -19.34 13.35 21.60
C GLY A 507 -19.22 14.80 21.13
N ASP A 508 -18.71 15.68 21.99
CA ASP A 508 -18.51 17.10 21.69
C ASP A 508 -17.24 17.38 20.87
N HIS A 509 -16.35 16.39 20.74
CA HIS A 509 -15.04 16.53 20.10
C HIS A 509 -14.94 15.79 18.75
N LEU A 510 -15.71 14.73 18.57
CA LEU A 510 -15.59 13.85 17.40
C LEU A 510 -16.97 13.55 16.79
N ALA A 511 -17.09 13.81 15.49
CA ALA A 511 -18.20 13.36 14.68
C ALA A 511 -18.02 11.89 14.28
N TYR A 512 -19.07 11.08 14.41
CA TYR A 512 -19.01 9.64 14.13
C TYR A 512 -18.90 9.30 12.64
N GLN A 513 -19.36 10.19 11.76
CA GLN A 513 -19.46 9.96 10.32
C GLN A 513 -18.09 9.72 9.70
N ILE A 514 -18.00 8.84 8.72
CA ILE A 514 -16.75 8.56 8.00
C ILE A 514 -16.81 9.23 6.64
N LEU A 515 -15.74 9.96 6.28
CA LEU A 515 -15.61 10.50 4.95
C LEU A 515 -15.38 9.35 3.96
N PRO A 516 -16.05 9.33 2.80
CA PRO A 516 -15.81 8.32 1.77
C PRO A 516 -14.34 8.24 1.33
N SER A 517 -13.60 9.35 1.38
CA SER A 517 -12.16 9.39 1.12
C SER A 517 -11.31 8.56 2.11
N ASP A 518 -11.83 8.26 3.30
CA ASP A 518 -11.10 7.53 4.34
C ASP A 518 -11.26 6.00 4.22
N VAL A 519 -12.27 5.52 3.49
CA VAL A 519 -12.56 4.09 3.30
C VAL A 519 -11.55 3.46 2.33
N THR A 520 -10.98 2.32 2.72
CA THR A 520 -9.80 1.72 2.04
C THR A 520 -10.09 0.44 1.25
N VAL A 521 -11.28 0.32 0.67
CA VAL A 521 -11.70 -0.77 -0.24
C VAL A 521 -12.21 -0.19 -1.55
N ASN A 522 -12.27 -1.00 -2.61
CA ASN A 522 -12.58 -0.48 -3.93
C ASN A 522 -13.99 0.15 -4.01
N TYR A 523 -14.11 1.20 -4.83
CA TYR A 523 -15.38 1.78 -5.26
C TYR A 523 -15.37 1.93 -6.79
N ILE A 524 -16.36 1.39 -7.48
CA ILE A 524 -16.39 1.30 -8.95
C ILE A 524 -17.34 2.35 -9.53
N VAL A 525 -16.85 3.12 -10.50
CA VAL A 525 -17.62 4.10 -11.29
C VAL A 525 -17.47 3.83 -12.78
N ASP A 526 -18.34 4.41 -13.60
CA ASP A 526 -18.30 4.20 -15.05
C ASP A 526 -17.12 4.94 -15.71
N SER A 527 -16.90 6.19 -15.35
CA SER A 527 -15.79 7.00 -15.86
C SER A 527 -15.26 7.97 -14.81
N ARG A 528 -14.15 8.66 -15.11
CA ARG A 528 -13.56 9.66 -14.21
C ARG A 528 -14.51 10.83 -13.90
N GLU A 529 -15.39 11.17 -14.83
CA GLU A 529 -16.39 12.24 -14.67
C GLU A 529 -17.51 11.85 -13.69
N HIS A 530 -17.72 10.55 -13.50
CA HIS A 530 -18.71 10.00 -12.56
C HIS A 530 -18.14 9.78 -11.15
N ILE A 531 -16.89 10.18 -10.89
CA ILE A 531 -16.30 10.10 -9.54
C ILE A 531 -17.03 11.13 -8.65
N PRO A 532 -17.69 10.71 -7.56
CA PRO A 532 -18.29 11.64 -6.62
C PRO A 532 -17.24 12.59 -6.05
N ALA A 533 -17.60 13.86 -5.82
CA ALA A 533 -16.66 14.86 -5.29
C ALA A 533 -16.00 14.39 -3.98
N GLU A 534 -16.77 13.76 -3.09
CA GLU A 534 -16.33 13.15 -1.83
C GLU A 534 -15.29 12.01 -1.96
N LEU A 535 -15.14 11.44 -3.16
CA LEU A 535 -14.21 10.35 -3.47
C LEU A 535 -13.05 10.80 -4.36
N THR A 536 -12.97 12.08 -4.70
CA THR A 536 -11.90 12.62 -5.54
C THR A 536 -10.56 12.46 -4.84
N GLY A 537 -9.59 11.83 -5.52
CA GLY A 537 -8.26 11.54 -4.96
C GLY A 537 -8.18 10.27 -4.10
N ASN A 538 -9.29 9.56 -3.87
CA ASN A 538 -9.25 8.27 -3.17
C ASN A 538 -8.60 7.20 -4.09
N PRO A 539 -7.48 6.55 -3.68
CA PRO A 539 -6.74 5.60 -4.51
C PRO A 539 -7.47 4.27 -4.74
N TYR A 540 -8.59 4.03 -4.06
CA TYR A 540 -9.43 2.85 -4.19
C TYR A 540 -10.58 3.02 -5.19
N VAL A 541 -10.75 4.20 -5.78
CA VAL A 541 -11.73 4.40 -6.84
C VAL A 541 -11.22 3.76 -8.14
N ARG A 542 -12.08 2.95 -8.77
CA ARG A 542 -11.83 2.26 -10.04
C ARG A 542 -12.85 2.69 -11.07
N THR A 543 -12.41 2.99 -12.27
CA THR A 543 -13.29 3.25 -13.41
C THR A 543 -13.62 1.94 -14.14
N ARG A 544 -14.64 1.96 -15.01
CA ARG A 544 -14.93 0.85 -15.94
C ARG A 544 -13.70 0.47 -16.76
N SER A 545 -12.90 1.47 -17.18
CA SER A 545 -11.64 1.23 -17.90
C SER A 545 -10.66 0.41 -17.04
N ASP A 546 -10.47 0.76 -15.78
CA ASP A 546 -9.57 0.04 -14.87
C ASP A 546 -10.02 -1.41 -14.66
N VAL A 547 -11.33 -1.63 -14.50
CA VAL A 547 -11.92 -2.97 -14.37
C VAL A 547 -11.71 -3.81 -15.64
N ILE A 548 -11.93 -3.23 -16.82
CA ILE A 548 -11.72 -3.94 -18.09
C ILE A 548 -10.25 -4.25 -18.36
N LYS A 549 -9.34 -3.35 -17.97
CA LYS A 549 -7.90 -3.62 -18.06
C LYS A 549 -7.48 -4.79 -17.16
N GLY A 550 -7.98 -4.84 -15.93
CA GLY A 550 -7.78 -5.98 -15.03
C GLY A 550 -8.38 -7.28 -15.58
N TYR A 551 -9.56 -7.21 -16.19
CA TYR A 551 -10.16 -8.36 -16.86
C TYR A 551 -9.34 -8.86 -18.05
N ILE A 552 -8.81 -7.97 -18.89
CA ILE A 552 -7.92 -8.37 -19.99
C ILE A 552 -6.63 -8.99 -19.45
N SER A 553 -6.04 -8.45 -18.38
CA SER A 553 -4.89 -9.06 -17.70
C SER A 553 -5.18 -10.48 -17.22
N TYR A 554 -6.35 -10.71 -16.62
CA TYR A 554 -6.80 -12.05 -16.23
C TYR A 554 -6.91 -12.99 -17.44
N ILE A 555 -7.51 -12.55 -18.55
CA ILE A 555 -7.62 -13.35 -19.78
C ILE A 555 -6.23 -13.70 -20.31
N VAL A 556 -5.32 -12.73 -20.39
CA VAL A 556 -3.93 -12.98 -20.79
C VAL A 556 -3.29 -14.02 -19.85
N GLY A 557 -3.57 -13.94 -18.55
CA GLY A 557 -3.21 -14.98 -17.59
C GLY A 557 -3.76 -16.37 -17.91
N CYS A 558 -5.03 -16.49 -18.28
CA CYS A 558 -5.61 -17.75 -18.75
C CYS A 558 -4.96 -18.26 -20.04
N VAL A 559 -4.72 -17.36 -21.00
CA VAL A 559 -4.07 -17.68 -22.28
C VAL A 559 -2.64 -18.21 -22.08
N PHE A 560 -1.92 -17.70 -21.08
CA PHE A 560 -0.61 -18.20 -20.67
C PHE A 560 -0.65 -19.44 -19.75
N GLY A 561 -1.84 -19.88 -19.33
CA GLY A 561 -2.03 -21.01 -18.42
C GLY A 561 -1.74 -20.70 -16.95
N ARG A 562 -1.73 -19.42 -16.55
CA ARG A 562 -1.55 -19.00 -15.15
C ARG A 562 -2.82 -19.19 -14.32
N TYR A 563 -3.98 -19.10 -14.96
CA TYR A 563 -5.29 -19.28 -14.32
C TYR A 563 -6.12 -20.26 -15.14
N SER A 564 -6.80 -21.17 -14.46
CA SER A 564 -7.77 -22.07 -15.09
C SER A 564 -9.18 -21.48 -14.96
N PRO A 565 -9.91 -21.26 -16.07
CA PRO A 565 -11.29 -20.79 -15.99
C PRO A 565 -12.15 -21.85 -15.28
N PRO A 566 -13.14 -21.46 -14.45
CA PRO A 566 -13.79 -22.38 -13.52
C PRO A 566 -14.65 -23.51 -14.16
N SER A 567 -14.72 -23.64 -15.49
CA SER A 567 -15.52 -24.66 -16.20
C SER A 567 -14.85 -25.30 -17.42
N CYS A 568 -13.52 -25.31 -17.55
CA CYS A 568 -12.92 -26.31 -18.44
C CYS A 568 -13.05 -27.69 -17.78
N ASN A 569 -13.72 -28.65 -18.42
CA ASN A 569 -13.74 -30.06 -18.01
C ASN A 569 -12.37 -30.72 -18.28
N LEU A 570 -11.30 -30.17 -17.72
CA LEU A 570 -10.14 -30.95 -17.32
C LEU A 570 -10.27 -31.07 -15.81
N GLN A 571 -10.30 -32.30 -15.31
CA GLN A 571 -10.41 -32.61 -13.89
C GLN A 571 -9.41 -31.76 -13.09
N ASN A 572 -9.86 -30.72 -12.38
CA ASN A 572 -9.48 -30.43 -10.98
C ASN A 572 -10.11 -29.17 -10.40
N LYS A 573 -10.25 -29.25 -9.07
CA LYS A 573 -11.02 -28.42 -8.15
C LYS A 573 -10.47 -26.99 -8.01
N ASN A 574 -11.38 -26.08 -7.62
CA ASN A 574 -11.16 -24.71 -7.12
C ASN A 574 -9.72 -24.42 -6.63
N ILE A 575 -8.93 -23.71 -7.43
CA ILE A 575 -7.52 -23.38 -7.13
C ILE A 575 -7.45 -22.20 -6.14
N THR A 576 -6.69 -22.35 -5.06
CA THR A 576 -6.16 -21.28 -4.19
C THR A 576 -4.63 -21.28 -4.36
N PHE A 577 -3.90 -20.16 -4.21
CA PHE A 577 -2.45 -20.26 -3.95
C PHE A 577 -2.29 -21.10 -2.69
N GLY A 578 -1.70 -22.29 -2.83
CA GLY A 578 -1.62 -23.32 -1.79
C GLY A 578 -2.16 -24.67 -2.23
N ASP A 579 -3.11 -24.74 -3.17
CA ASP A 579 -3.75 -26.03 -3.48
C ASP A 579 -3.26 -26.70 -4.77
N ASN A 580 -2.86 -25.97 -5.84
CA ASN A 580 -2.37 -26.62 -7.09
C ASN A 580 -1.63 -25.74 -8.14
N ILE A 581 -1.13 -24.54 -7.80
CA ILE A 581 -0.32 -23.76 -8.77
C ILE A 581 0.99 -24.49 -9.12
N ALA A 582 1.54 -25.20 -8.15
CA ALA A 582 2.69 -26.07 -8.32
C ALA A 582 2.44 -27.15 -9.38
N SER A 583 1.32 -27.88 -9.29
CA SER A 583 0.98 -28.96 -10.22
C SER A 583 0.64 -28.44 -11.61
N ASP A 584 -0.08 -27.32 -11.70
CA ASP A 584 -0.43 -26.73 -12.99
C ASP A 584 0.82 -26.19 -13.68
N LEU A 585 1.76 -25.58 -12.93
CA LEU A 585 3.07 -25.21 -13.46
C LEU A 585 3.90 -26.44 -13.85
N GLU A 586 3.78 -27.59 -13.18
CA GLU A 586 4.46 -28.84 -13.56
C GLU A 586 3.91 -29.44 -14.86
N GLU A 587 2.60 -29.57 -14.97
CA GLU A 587 1.94 -30.04 -16.18
C GLU A 587 2.26 -29.08 -17.34
N SER A 588 2.24 -27.77 -17.09
CA SER A 588 2.59 -26.75 -18.08
C SER A 588 4.08 -26.68 -18.42
N ALA A 589 4.97 -27.00 -17.47
CA ALA A 589 6.42 -27.11 -17.69
C ALA A 589 6.80 -28.34 -18.52
N SER A 590 5.97 -29.40 -18.46
CA SER A 590 6.10 -30.60 -19.31
C SER A 590 5.89 -30.31 -20.80
N ILE A 591 5.18 -29.21 -21.14
CA ILE A 591 5.01 -28.78 -22.53
C ILE A 591 6.38 -28.39 -23.09
N ALA A 592 6.82 -29.07 -24.15
CA ALA A 592 8.15 -28.90 -24.71
C ALA A 592 8.45 -27.45 -25.18
N GLN A 593 7.46 -26.72 -25.70
CA GLN A 593 7.66 -25.40 -26.29
C GLN A 593 7.73 -24.25 -25.25
N PRO A 594 8.56 -23.22 -25.48
CA PRO A 594 8.55 -21.99 -24.67
C PRO A 594 7.19 -21.30 -24.64
N CYS A 595 6.87 -20.69 -23.50
CA CYS A 595 5.58 -20.03 -23.27
C CYS A 595 5.59 -18.59 -23.80
N VAL A 596 5.47 -18.44 -25.12
CA VAL A 596 5.55 -17.16 -25.83
C VAL A 596 4.36 -16.96 -26.77
N ILE A 597 3.88 -15.71 -26.90
CA ILE A 597 2.74 -15.38 -27.75
C ILE A 597 3.02 -14.10 -28.55
N LEU A 598 2.85 -14.20 -29.86
CA LEU A 598 3.00 -13.10 -30.80
C LEU A 598 1.93 -12.02 -30.58
N MET A 599 2.32 -10.76 -30.72
CA MET A 599 1.43 -9.61 -30.78
C MET A 599 1.67 -8.85 -32.08
N SER A 600 0.62 -8.71 -32.90
CA SER A 600 0.67 -7.99 -34.16
C SER A 600 -0.33 -6.83 -34.21
N ASP A 601 0.05 -5.77 -34.89
CA ASP A 601 -0.77 -4.56 -35.06
C ASP A 601 -1.87 -4.73 -36.10
N GLU A 602 -1.76 -5.72 -36.99
CA GLU A 602 -2.81 -6.20 -37.88
C GLU A 602 -3.02 -7.73 -37.71
N ALA A 603 -4.14 -8.26 -38.20
CA ALA A 603 -4.47 -9.69 -38.12
C ALA A 603 -3.70 -10.52 -39.18
N TYR A 604 -2.38 -10.55 -39.05
CA TYR A 604 -1.48 -11.30 -39.95
C TYR A 604 -1.55 -12.82 -39.75
N VAL A 605 -1.84 -13.27 -38.52
CA VAL A 605 -1.94 -14.67 -38.16
C VAL A 605 -3.20 -14.92 -37.32
N SER A 606 -3.74 -16.13 -37.39
CA SER A 606 -4.95 -16.53 -36.67
C SER A 606 -4.73 -16.90 -35.20
N ASP A 607 -3.48 -16.91 -34.75
CA ASP A 607 -3.08 -17.43 -33.43
C ASP A 607 -2.31 -16.43 -32.56
N ASP A 608 -2.38 -15.13 -32.88
CA ASP A 608 -1.79 -14.07 -32.05
C ASP A 608 -2.56 -13.83 -30.74
N LEU A 609 -2.02 -12.98 -29.86
CA LEU A 609 -2.62 -12.67 -28.56
C LEU A 609 -4.06 -12.11 -28.69
N THR A 610 -4.34 -11.29 -29.69
CA THR A 610 -5.67 -10.69 -29.89
C THR A 610 -6.67 -11.78 -30.24
N GLU A 611 -6.33 -12.64 -31.20
CA GLU A 611 -7.20 -13.74 -31.62
C GLU A 611 -7.44 -14.73 -30.47
N ARG A 612 -6.42 -15.00 -29.65
CA ARG A 612 -6.56 -15.84 -28.44
C ARG A 612 -7.47 -15.21 -27.39
N VAL A 613 -7.37 -13.89 -27.17
CA VAL A 613 -8.26 -13.16 -26.26
C VAL A 613 -9.70 -13.17 -26.77
N ILE A 614 -9.92 -12.90 -28.06
CA ILE A 614 -11.24 -12.95 -28.70
C ILE A 614 -11.84 -14.36 -28.61
N GLY A 615 -11.05 -15.38 -28.94
CA GLY A 615 -11.44 -16.78 -28.82
C GLY A 615 -11.82 -17.14 -27.38
N TRP A 616 -11.02 -16.73 -26.40
CA TRP A 616 -11.34 -16.94 -24.99
C TRP A 616 -12.66 -16.25 -24.58
N ILE A 617 -12.88 -15.00 -24.99
CA ILE A 617 -14.14 -14.29 -24.70
C ILE A 617 -15.32 -15.03 -25.31
N ARG A 618 -15.20 -15.51 -26.56
CA ARG A 618 -16.23 -16.30 -27.23
C ARG A 618 -16.54 -17.58 -26.46
N ASP A 619 -15.51 -18.31 -26.05
CA ASP A 619 -15.66 -19.63 -25.43
C ASP A 619 -16.23 -19.52 -23.99
N ILE A 620 -15.87 -18.46 -23.25
CA ILE A 620 -16.36 -18.24 -21.89
C ILE A 620 -17.71 -17.54 -21.85
N HIS A 621 -17.96 -16.57 -22.73
CA HIS A 621 -19.18 -15.76 -22.70
C HIS A 621 -20.27 -16.18 -23.68
N GLY A 622 -19.98 -17.14 -24.56
CA GLY A 622 -20.88 -17.57 -25.63
C GLY A 622 -20.66 -16.76 -26.91
N ALA A 623 -20.70 -17.44 -28.06
CA ALA A 623 -20.49 -16.81 -29.37
C ALA A 623 -21.58 -15.78 -29.70
N GLU A 624 -22.79 -15.99 -29.20
CA GLU A 624 -23.93 -15.10 -29.34
C GLU A 624 -23.74 -13.76 -28.63
N HIS A 625 -22.84 -13.66 -27.65
CA HIS A 625 -22.53 -12.42 -26.92
C HIS A 625 -21.23 -11.75 -27.36
N LEU A 626 -20.48 -12.37 -28.28
CA LEU A 626 -19.14 -11.92 -28.63
C LEU A 626 -19.11 -10.48 -29.16
N ALA A 627 -19.99 -10.14 -30.10
CA ALA A 627 -20.03 -8.80 -30.70
C ALA A 627 -20.28 -7.71 -29.66
N ASP A 628 -21.30 -7.88 -28.80
CA ASP A 628 -21.65 -6.94 -27.74
C ASP A 628 -20.57 -6.83 -26.67
N ASN A 629 -19.93 -7.96 -26.33
CA ASN A 629 -18.85 -7.99 -25.34
C ASN A 629 -17.59 -7.29 -25.85
N LEU A 630 -17.20 -7.52 -27.11
CA LEU A 630 -16.10 -6.80 -27.74
C LEU A 630 -16.41 -5.31 -27.84
N ASP A 631 -17.64 -4.93 -28.17
CA ASP A 631 -18.06 -3.53 -28.18
C ASP A 631 -17.95 -2.88 -26.80
N PHE A 632 -18.43 -3.56 -25.75
CA PHE A 632 -18.32 -3.07 -24.38
C PHE A 632 -16.86 -2.89 -23.92
N ILE A 633 -15.99 -3.84 -24.26
CA ILE A 633 -14.54 -3.74 -24.01
C ILE A 633 -13.97 -2.54 -24.75
N ALA A 634 -14.23 -2.42 -26.05
CA ALA A 634 -13.72 -1.33 -26.86
C ALA A 634 -14.18 0.04 -26.36
N GLN A 635 -15.45 0.19 -26.01
CA GLN A 635 -15.99 1.42 -25.42
C GLN A 635 -15.27 1.78 -24.11
N SER A 636 -14.93 0.79 -23.29
CA SER A 636 -14.21 0.98 -22.03
C SER A 636 -12.73 1.35 -22.22
N LEU A 637 -12.17 1.04 -23.38
CA LEU A 637 -10.81 1.39 -23.79
C LEU A 637 -10.75 2.70 -24.60
N GLY A 638 -11.89 3.36 -24.84
CA GLY A 638 -11.96 4.60 -25.64
C GLY A 638 -12.02 4.34 -27.14
N LYS A 639 -12.94 3.46 -27.58
CA LYS A 639 -13.22 3.08 -28.97
C LYS A 639 -13.16 4.26 -29.95
N LYS A 640 -12.33 4.14 -30.99
CA LYS A 640 -12.24 5.08 -32.13
C LYS A 640 -12.46 4.43 -33.49
N THR A 641 -12.41 3.10 -33.53
CA THR A 641 -12.53 2.26 -34.73
C THR A 641 -13.37 1.02 -34.38
N THR A 642 -13.26 -0.08 -35.11
CA THR A 642 -13.92 -1.35 -34.80
C THR A 642 -13.51 -1.87 -33.42
N SER A 643 -14.34 -2.75 -32.85
CA SER A 643 -14.10 -3.28 -31.50
C SER A 643 -12.83 -4.14 -31.44
N GLU A 644 -12.61 -4.96 -32.47
CA GLU A 644 -11.43 -5.80 -32.61
C GLU A 644 -10.15 -4.97 -32.78
N GLU A 645 -10.16 -3.96 -33.65
CA GLU A 645 -9.00 -3.08 -33.83
C GLU A 645 -8.68 -2.27 -32.57
N THR A 646 -9.71 -1.86 -31.81
CA THR A 646 -9.52 -1.16 -30.54
C THR A 646 -8.84 -2.07 -29.50
N LEU A 647 -9.30 -3.32 -29.37
CA LEU A 647 -8.67 -4.32 -28.49
C LEU A 647 -7.23 -4.62 -28.92
N ARG A 648 -7.02 -4.88 -30.22
CA ARG A 648 -5.70 -5.13 -30.81
C ARG A 648 -4.74 -3.97 -30.52
N HIS A 649 -5.17 -2.73 -30.76
CA HIS A 649 -4.37 -1.56 -30.48
C HIS A 649 -4.01 -1.43 -28.99
N TYR A 650 -4.93 -1.74 -28.08
CA TYR A 650 -4.65 -1.77 -26.64
C TYR A 650 -3.60 -2.83 -26.27
N LEU A 651 -3.77 -4.07 -26.73
CA LEU A 651 -2.85 -5.18 -26.46
C LEU A 651 -1.43 -4.89 -26.95
N VAL A 652 -1.28 -4.29 -28.14
CA VAL A 652 0.02 -4.01 -28.76
C VAL A 652 0.74 -2.80 -28.13
N ASN A 653 -0.01 -1.75 -27.73
CA ASN A 653 0.59 -0.45 -27.39
C ASN A 653 0.50 -0.05 -25.91
N ASN A 654 -0.48 -0.59 -25.16
CA ASN A 654 -0.81 -0.11 -23.83
C ASN A 654 -0.78 -1.22 -22.76
N PHE A 655 -1.15 -2.45 -23.11
CA PHE A 655 -1.23 -3.57 -22.16
C PHE A 655 0.04 -3.74 -21.33
N TYR A 656 1.22 -3.77 -21.96
CA TYR A 656 2.47 -3.96 -21.23
C TYR A 656 2.79 -2.83 -20.25
N LYS A 657 2.43 -1.58 -20.57
CA LYS A 657 2.62 -0.44 -19.66
C LYS A 657 1.74 -0.58 -18.42
N ASP A 658 0.48 -0.94 -18.61
CA ASP A 658 -0.47 -1.20 -17.53
C ASP A 658 -0.02 -2.41 -16.69
N HIS A 659 0.54 -3.45 -17.32
CA HIS A 659 1.13 -4.63 -16.66
C HIS A 659 2.34 -4.27 -15.79
N VAL A 660 3.30 -3.52 -16.32
CA VAL A 660 4.47 -3.02 -15.57
C VAL A 660 4.04 -2.19 -14.35
N GLN A 661 3.01 -1.36 -14.51
CA GLN A 661 2.45 -0.56 -13.41
C GLN A 661 1.79 -1.45 -12.34
N MET A 662 0.92 -2.39 -12.74
CA MET A 662 0.23 -3.32 -11.85
C MET A 662 1.21 -4.10 -10.98
N TYR A 663 2.28 -4.63 -11.59
CA TYR A 663 3.31 -5.42 -10.91
C TYR A 663 4.48 -4.59 -10.37
N ARG A 664 4.29 -3.27 -10.17
CA ARG A 664 5.28 -2.35 -9.54
C ARG A 664 6.69 -2.46 -10.13
N ARG A 665 6.81 -2.45 -11.46
CA ARG A 665 8.07 -2.63 -12.24
C ARG A 665 8.78 -3.96 -12.01
N ARG A 666 7.99 -5.01 -11.76
CA ARG A 666 8.42 -6.42 -11.67
C ARG A 666 7.42 -7.30 -12.45
N PRO A 667 7.20 -7.03 -13.75
CA PRO A 667 6.18 -7.72 -14.53
C PRO A 667 6.50 -9.22 -14.67
N ILE A 668 5.46 -10.04 -14.65
CA ILE A 668 5.55 -11.50 -14.83
C ILE A 668 5.56 -11.93 -16.31
N TYR A 669 5.16 -11.02 -17.20
CA TYR A 669 5.24 -11.20 -18.65
C TYR A 669 6.31 -10.24 -19.13
N TRP A 670 7.24 -10.71 -19.94
CA TRP A 670 8.30 -9.89 -20.53
C TRP A 670 8.02 -9.68 -22.02
N GLN A 671 8.12 -8.44 -22.46
CA GLN A 671 7.84 -8.06 -23.84
C GLN A 671 9.14 -7.98 -24.64
N PHE A 672 9.26 -8.82 -25.67
CA PHE A 672 10.21 -8.59 -26.76
C PHE A 672 9.63 -7.52 -27.68
N GLU A 673 10.43 -6.51 -28.04
CA GLU A 673 10.00 -5.38 -28.87
C GLU A 673 11.13 -4.95 -29.81
N SER A 674 10.89 -5.04 -31.12
CA SER A 674 11.88 -4.64 -32.13
C SER A 674 12.14 -3.14 -32.16
N GLY A 675 11.08 -2.33 -32.00
CA GLY A 675 11.17 -0.87 -32.03
C GLY A 675 9.82 -0.17 -32.22
N ARG A 676 9.88 1.10 -32.61
CA ARG A 676 8.73 2.03 -32.67
C ARG A 676 7.80 1.79 -33.86
N GLN A 677 8.24 1.06 -34.88
CA GLN A 677 7.39 0.72 -36.02
C GLN A 677 6.43 -0.42 -35.70
N ASN A 678 6.48 -0.99 -34.48
CA ASN A 678 5.74 -2.21 -34.12
C ASN A 678 6.05 -3.33 -35.13
N GLY A 679 7.31 -3.48 -35.56
CA GLY A 679 7.69 -4.53 -36.50
C GLY A 679 7.42 -5.90 -35.90
N PHE A 680 7.90 -6.14 -34.68
CA PHE A 680 7.76 -7.43 -33.99
C PHE A 680 7.59 -7.23 -32.49
N LYS A 681 6.55 -7.86 -31.93
CA LYS A 681 6.29 -7.89 -30.49
C LYS A 681 5.86 -9.27 -30.03
N VAL A 682 6.40 -9.73 -28.91
CA VAL A 682 6.06 -11.02 -28.30
C VAL A 682 5.99 -10.86 -26.79
N LEU A 683 5.00 -11.47 -26.14
CA LEU A 683 5.00 -11.65 -24.70
C LEU A 683 5.54 -13.04 -24.34
N ALA A 684 6.43 -13.09 -23.35
CA ALA A 684 6.95 -14.31 -22.77
C ALA A 684 6.59 -14.39 -21.29
N TYR A 685 6.13 -15.54 -20.83
CA TYR A 685 5.81 -15.74 -19.42
C TYR A 685 7.04 -16.21 -18.63
N MET A 686 7.51 -15.38 -17.69
CA MET A 686 8.79 -15.62 -17.01
C MET A 686 8.81 -16.93 -16.20
N LEU A 687 7.69 -17.31 -15.56
CA LEU A 687 7.59 -18.54 -14.76
C LEU A 687 7.67 -19.81 -15.62
N ARG A 688 7.60 -19.68 -16.94
CA ARG A 688 7.75 -20.76 -17.93
C ARG A 688 8.87 -20.46 -18.92
N TRP A 689 9.86 -19.66 -18.50
CA TRP A 689 11.05 -19.38 -19.29
C TRP A 689 11.89 -20.65 -19.45
N LYS A 690 12.35 -20.90 -20.67
CA LYS A 690 13.27 -21.98 -21.03
C LYS A 690 14.55 -21.44 -21.63
N SER A 691 15.63 -22.22 -21.58
CA SER A 691 16.92 -21.85 -22.16
C SER A 691 16.82 -21.46 -23.64
N ASP A 692 15.98 -22.18 -24.40
CA ASP A 692 15.74 -21.99 -25.83
C ASP A 692 14.71 -20.89 -26.16
N THR A 693 14.17 -20.17 -25.18
CA THR A 693 13.09 -19.17 -25.39
C THR A 693 13.47 -18.12 -26.43
N ILE A 694 14.69 -17.57 -26.34
CA ILE A 694 15.17 -16.55 -27.30
C ILE A 694 15.32 -17.16 -28.70
N GLY A 695 15.86 -18.38 -28.79
CA GLY A 695 15.99 -19.11 -30.05
C GLY A 695 14.63 -19.40 -30.69
N TYR A 696 13.63 -19.80 -29.90
CA TYR A 696 12.28 -20.04 -30.38
C TYR A 696 11.62 -18.74 -30.87
N VAL A 697 11.70 -17.65 -30.10
CA VAL A 697 11.18 -16.33 -30.50
C VAL A 697 11.79 -15.89 -31.84
N ARG A 698 13.10 -16.09 -32.01
CA ARG A 698 13.80 -15.75 -33.25
C ARG A 698 13.35 -16.63 -34.43
N VAL A 699 13.44 -17.95 -34.30
CA VAL A 699 13.27 -18.87 -35.44
C VAL A 699 11.80 -19.10 -35.79
N GLN A 700 10.93 -19.29 -34.79
CA GLN A 700 9.54 -19.68 -35.00
C GLN A 700 8.61 -18.48 -35.19
N LEU A 701 8.88 -17.36 -34.51
CA LEU A 701 8.00 -16.19 -34.53
C LEU A 701 8.56 -15.07 -35.42
N LEU A 702 9.83 -14.67 -35.21
CA LEU A 702 10.40 -13.53 -35.94
C LEU A 702 10.55 -13.82 -37.43
N HIS A 703 11.16 -14.94 -37.82
CA HIS A 703 11.27 -15.31 -39.24
C HIS A 703 9.91 -15.62 -39.89
N ARG A 704 8.90 -16.05 -39.12
CA ARG A 704 7.52 -16.18 -39.62
C ARG A 704 6.96 -14.80 -39.99
N MET A 705 7.15 -13.79 -39.14
CA MET A 705 6.71 -12.42 -39.42
C MET A 705 7.47 -11.76 -40.57
N GLN A 706 8.78 -11.99 -40.70
CA GLN A 706 9.55 -11.49 -41.86
C GLN A 706 8.96 -11.98 -43.17
N ARG A 707 8.73 -13.30 -43.30
CA ARG A 707 8.12 -13.89 -44.49
C ARG A 707 6.73 -13.31 -44.79
N ILE A 708 5.89 -13.16 -43.76
CA ILE A 708 4.56 -12.55 -43.93
C ILE A 708 4.66 -11.11 -44.45
N TYR A 709 5.61 -10.32 -43.96
CA TYR A 709 5.81 -8.96 -44.45
C TYR A 709 6.33 -8.92 -45.88
N GLU A 710 7.30 -9.79 -46.22
CA GLU A 710 7.82 -9.92 -47.59
C GLU A 710 6.70 -10.29 -48.56
N ASP A 711 5.92 -11.34 -48.26
CA ASP A 711 4.79 -11.81 -49.09
C ASP A 711 3.72 -10.71 -49.28
N GLU A 712 3.37 -9.98 -48.21
CA GLU A 712 2.37 -8.91 -48.30
C GLU A 712 2.93 -7.66 -49.00
N ILE A 713 4.23 -7.37 -48.91
CA ILE A 713 4.88 -6.30 -49.68
C ILE A 713 4.81 -6.63 -51.17
N ASP A 714 5.17 -7.85 -51.57
CA ASP A 714 5.13 -8.30 -52.96
C ASP A 714 3.70 -8.25 -53.51
N ARG A 715 2.72 -8.69 -52.71
CA ARG A 715 1.30 -8.59 -53.07
C ARG A 715 0.83 -7.15 -53.26
N LEU A 716 1.25 -6.23 -52.37
CA LEU A 716 0.86 -4.81 -52.49
C LEU A 716 1.53 -4.15 -53.69
N GLU A 717 2.74 -4.58 -54.06
CA GLU A 717 3.42 -4.11 -55.28
C GLU A 717 2.67 -4.53 -56.54
N ASP A 718 2.30 -5.82 -56.63
CA ASP A 718 1.46 -6.34 -57.71
C ASP A 718 0.14 -5.55 -57.88
N ILE A 719 -0.47 -5.10 -56.77
CA ILE A 719 -1.69 -4.30 -56.79
C ILE A 719 -1.42 -2.89 -57.34
N ILE A 720 -0.28 -2.29 -56.98
CA ILE A 720 0.12 -0.96 -57.47
C ILE A 720 0.37 -1.02 -58.97
N ASP A 721 1.07 -2.05 -59.45
CA ASP A 721 1.40 -2.21 -60.87
C ASP A 721 0.17 -2.50 -61.74
N ARG A 722 -0.85 -3.20 -61.21
CA ARG A 722 -2.05 -3.60 -61.96
C ARG A 722 -3.23 -2.62 -61.91
N LYS A 723 -3.33 -1.73 -60.92
CA LYS A 723 -4.48 -0.82 -60.74
C LYS A 723 -4.08 0.65 -60.84
N ASN A 724 -4.66 1.39 -61.79
CA ASN A 724 -4.65 2.86 -61.81
C ASN A 724 -5.96 3.39 -61.18
N GLY A 725 -5.91 3.99 -59.97
CA GLY A 725 -7.13 4.49 -59.32
C GLY A 725 -6.94 5.13 -57.93
N ARG A 726 -8.04 5.64 -57.36
CA ARG A 726 -8.10 6.41 -56.10
C ARG A 726 -7.60 5.67 -54.85
N GLU A 727 -7.44 4.35 -54.88
CA GLU A 727 -6.94 3.54 -53.75
C GLU A 727 -5.41 3.40 -53.71
N GLN A 728 -4.69 3.72 -54.78
CA GLN A 728 -3.23 3.59 -54.86
C GLN A 728 -2.47 4.27 -53.69
N PRO A 729 -2.80 5.51 -53.28
CA PRO A 729 -2.09 6.16 -52.17
C PRO A 729 -2.20 5.40 -50.83
N ARG A 730 -3.34 4.73 -50.58
CA ARG A 730 -3.54 3.93 -49.36
C ARG A 730 -2.71 2.65 -49.40
N VAL A 731 -2.69 1.97 -50.54
CA VAL A 731 -1.90 0.75 -50.77
C VAL A 731 -0.41 1.05 -50.66
N ALA A 732 0.08 2.10 -51.33
CA ALA A 732 1.47 2.55 -51.24
C ALA A 732 1.88 2.93 -49.81
N LYS A 733 0.99 3.59 -49.06
CA LYS A 733 1.24 3.91 -47.64
C LYS A 733 1.38 2.65 -46.77
N ARG A 734 0.55 1.62 -47.01
CA ARG A 734 0.64 0.34 -46.29
C ARG A 734 1.92 -0.41 -46.66
N LYS A 735 2.29 -0.46 -47.95
CA LYS A 735 3.58 -1.05 -48.40
C LYS A 735 4.76 -0.36 -47.72
N HIS A 736 4.77 0.97 -47.69
CA HIS A 736 5.83 1.75 -47.02
C HIS A 736 5.92 1.47 -45.52
N LYS A 737 4.77 1.27 -44.85
CA LYS A 737 4.72 0.85 -43.44
C LYS A 737 5.37 -0.53 -43.26
N LEU A 738 5.00 -1.51 -44.08
CA LEU A 738 5.56 -2.87 -44.02
C LEU A 738 7.06 -2.88 -44.32
N LEU A 739 7.56 -2.11 -45.29
CA LEU A 739 9.01 -1.99 -45.56
C LEU A 739 9.78 -1.48 -44.34
N LYS A 740 9.22 -0.50 -43.61
CA LYS A 740 9.82 -0.01 -42.35
C LYS A 740 9.79 -1.07 -41.25
N GLN A 741 8.68 -1.79 -41.12
CA GLN A 741 8.55 -2.88 -40.15
C GLN A 741 9.52 -4.02 -40.47
N LEU A 742 9.63 -4.44 -41.73
CA LEU A 742 10.57 -5.48 -42.18
C LEU A 742 12.02 -5.09 -41.88
N LYS A 743 12.42 -3.86 -42.21
CA LYS A 743 13.76 -3.35 -41.86
C LYS A 743 14.01 -3.38 -40.35
N GLU A 744 13.05 -2.92 -39.55
CA GLU A 744 13.15 -2.95 -38.08
C GLU A 744 13.29 -4.39 -37.54
N ILE A 745 12.56 -5.35 -38.11
CA ILE A 745 12.69 -6.77 -37.72
C ILE A 745 14.07 -7.31 -38.13
N GLN A 746 14.58 -7.00 -39.31
CA GLN A 746 15.91 -7.46 -39.76
C GLN A 746 17.03 -6.95 -38.85
N ASP A 747 16.99 -5.67 -38.46
CA ASP A 747 17.93 -5.09 -37.49
C ASP A 747 17.78 -5.75 -36.10
N TYR A 748 16.56 -6.14 -35.74
CA TYR A 748 16.28 -6.83 -34.48
C TYR A 748 16.75 -8.30 -34.48
N ASP A 749 16.67 -9.00 -35.61
CA ASP A 749 17.15 -10.37 -35.76
C ASP A 749 18.64 -10.49 -35.40
N ILE A 750 19.45 -9.53 -35.85
CA ILE A 750 20.89 -9.47 -35.53
C ILE A 750 21.07 -9.48 -34.01
N ARG A 751 20.33 -8.64 -33.28
CA ARG A 751 20.41 -8.56 -31.81
C ARG A 751 20.00 -9.87 -31.12
N LEU A 752 18.94 -10.51 -31.60
CA LEU A 752 18.50 -11.81 -31.06
C LEU A 752 19.48 -12.93 -31.38
N ALA A 753 20.12 -12.93 -32.56
CA ALA A 753 21.09 -13.94 -32.97
C ALA A 753 22.28 -14.04 -32.01
N HIS A 754 22.78 -12.89 -31.52
CA HIS A 754 23.85 -12.84 -30.51
C HIS A 754 23.49 -13.56 -29.19
N LEU A 755 22.19 -13.60 -28.84
CA LEU A 755 21.72 -14.17 -27.58
C LEU A 755 21.13 -15.57 -27.73
N ALA A 756 20.62 -15.92 -28.91
CA ALA A 756 19.94 -17.20 -29.18
C ALA A 756 20.85 -18.42 -28.95
N LEU A 757 22.17 -18.28 -29.15
CA LEU A 757 23.15 -19.34 -28.96
C LEU A 757 23.70 -19.44 -27.53
N LEU A 758 23.20 -18.60 -26.61
CA LEU A 758 23.65 -18.58 -25.21
C LEU A 758 22.79 -19.43 -24.29
N ASP A 759 21.62 -19.90 -24.77
CA ASP A 759 20.71 -20.80 -24.05
C ASP A 759 20.48 -20.39 -22.60
N LYS A 760 20.18 -19.10 -22.40
CA LYS A 760 20.12 -18.49 -21.08
C LYS A 760 18.94 -19.01 -20.25
N THR A 761 19.26 -19.66 -19.14
CA THR A 761 18.31 -19.97 -18.08
C THR A 761 18.18 -18.80 -17.10
N ILE A 762 17.11 -18.83 -16.30
CA ILE A 762 16.89 -17.88 -15.21
C ILE A 762 16.66 -18.65 -13.92
N ASP A 763 17.03 -18.06 -12.79
CA ASP A 763 16.64 -18.51 -11.46
C ASP A 763 15.61 -17.52 -10.91
N LEU A 764 14.36 -17.94 -10.73
CA LEU A 764 13.28 -17.06 -10.28
C LEU A 764 13.60 -16.40 -8.92
N ASP A 765 14.40 -17.04 -8.09
CA ASP A 765 14.77 -16.51 -6.77
C ASP A 765 15.66 -15.27 -6.85
N ASP A 766 16.37 -15.05 -7.97
CA ASP A 766 17.10 -13.81 -8.23
C ASP A 766 16.16 -12.61 -8.42
N GLY A 767 14.88 -12.86 -8.65
CA GLY A 767 13.83 -11.86 -8.81
C GLY A 767 13.81 -11.22 -10.20
N VAL A 768 12.73 -10.50 -10.48
CA VAL A 768 12.40 -10.09 -11.86
C VAL A 768 13.46 -9.18 -12.45
N ARG A 769 13.95 -8.21 -11.67
CA ARG A 769 14.89 -7.19 -12.18
C ARG A 769 16.25 -7.76 -12.55
N VAL A 770 16.72 -8.76 -11.79
CA VAL A 770 18.01 -9.40 -12.06
C VAL A 770 17.89 -10.27 -13.30
N ASN A 771 16.89 -11.15 -13.35
CA ASN A 771 16.67 -12.05 -14.47
C ASN A 771 16.36 -11.29 -15.78
N HIS A 772 15.47 -10.30 -15.73
CA HIS A 772 15.12 -9.48 -16.89
C HIS A 772 16.34 -8.78 -17.50
N ARG A 773 17.31 -8.37 -16.68
CA ARG A 773 18.58 -7.81 -17.17
C ARG A 773 19.50 -8.92 -17.68
N ALA A 774 19.63 -10.02 -16.95
CA ALA A 774 20.56 -11.11 -17.24
C ALA A 774 20.30 -11.72 -18.62
N VAL A 775 19.04 -11.95 -19.01
CA VAL A 775 18.71 -12.57 -20.30
C VAL A 775 19.06 -11.72 -21.53
N GLN A 776 19.39 -10.44 -21.35
CA GLN A 776 19.67 -9.49 -22.44
C GLN A 776 21.16 -9.19 -22.66
N ILE A 777 22.03 -9.71 -21.81
CA ILE A 777 23.47 -9.44 -21.85
C ILE A 777 24.17 -10.42 -22.80
N ASP A 778 25.08 -9.99 -23.69
CA ASP A 778 25.85 -10.93 -24.52
C ASP A 778 27.08 -11.51 -23.78
N ARG A 779 27.94 -12.27 -24.49
CA ARG A 779 29.18 -12.83 -23.90
C ARG A 779 30.19 -11.76 -23.48
N GLU A 780 30.10 -10.56 -24.04
CA GLU A 780 31.00 -9.44 -23.77
C GLU A 780 30.47 -8.52 -22.66
N GLY A 781 29.31 -8.84 -22.07
CA GLY A 781 28.69 -8.03 -21.03
C GLY A 781 27.84 -6.87 -21.55
N LYS A 782 27.64 -6.77 -22.88
CA LYS A 782 26.85 -5.70 -23.50
C LYS A 782 25.36 -6.04 -23.46
N ASN A 783 24.54 -5.07 -23.08
CA ASN A 783 23.08 -5.23 -23.09
C ASN A 783 22.54 -5.01 -24.52
N MET A 784 21.95 -6.05 -25.10
CA MET A 784 21.40 -6.06 -26.46
C MET A 784 20.02 -5.40 -26.57
N LYS A 785 19.38 -5.08 -25.44
CA LYS A 785 18.06 -4.41 -25.37
C LYS A 785 17.00 -5.12 -26.22
N ILE A 786 16.81 -6.41 -25.95
CA ILE A 786 15.81 -7.24 -26.64
C ILE A 786 14.44 -7.21 -25.95
N LEU A 787 14.39 -6.84 -24.68
CA LEU A 787 13.14 -6.67 -23.93
C LEU A 787 12.87 -5.19 -23.68
N THR A 788 11.59 -4.83 -23.57
CA THR A 788 11.16 -3.49 -23.17
C THR A 788 11.64 -3.17 -21.74
N ASP A 789 12.23 -1.99 -21.53
CA ASP A 789 12.79 -1.56 -20.23
C ASP A 789 11.73 -1.46 -19.10
N LEU A 790 12.15 -1.68 -17.84
CA LEU A 790 11.30 -1.74 -16.63
C LEU A 790 11.25 -0.45 -15.79
#